data_AF-A0A928G5Q8-F1
#
_entry.id   AF-A0A928G5Q8-F1
#
_cell.length_a   1.000
_cell.length_b   1.000
_cell.length_c   1.000
_cell.angle_alpha   90.00
_cell.angle_beta   90.00
_cell.angle_gamma   90.00
#
_symmetry.space_group_name_H-M   'P 1'
#
loop_
_entity.id
_entity.type
_entity.pdbx_description
1 polymer ?
#
loop_
_entity_poly.entity_id
_entity_poly.type
_entity_poly.pdbx_seq_one_letter_code
_entity_poly.pdbx_strand_id
1 'polypeptide(L)'
;MKKILFTIVAACMAFTATADEGMWLLPYLQKMNIKDMKAKGCRLSAEDIYSINQSSLKDAIVIFGGGCTGEIVSDKGLLFTNHHCGYSSIQQLSSVEHDYLKYGFWASSYEEELPVPGLAVRFVRSIEDVTAQILGNIPSIAAGKEREEMVFANVKGLTEEMKEANKGLSVQIVPFFGGNQYFAFTFEVFTDVRLVGTPPSSIGKFGGDTDNWMWPRHTGDFSIFRVYADKDNKPAAYSKENVPYKAPRHLEISLNGVEEGDFAMIMGFPGSTTRYMTSYEIDHMLQVDNPQRIYIRGERQAILWEAMEASDEIRIKYASKYASSSNYWKNSIGMSRGIEKLGVKARKQAEEAAFQKWADENTLPEEGFQTALPQMKEVMEKIAPHAAARQYLSEAFLRGVELIRIARYPKAYKEDYKDYDADLDRKVAKRMFQIVRENMKAEDLPSVYTEVIDPLYGGNSDDYVDWLYDNSMLTSLEKAQQIGENRKDDPAARLMKSVMEVYMRHNAAYAELNPLYADAHRLYVAGLMRMQPEKAWYSDANFTIRLTYGNVLPYSPADAITYNHYTTLDGVIAKEDKSNPLEFTVEEKLKELYQKKDYGRYAMKNGKLPVGFLCNLDITGGNSGSPVLDSRGRLIGLAFDGNWEAMSGDVAFEPELQRCIAVDIRYVLFVVDKFADCQHIMNELTIVQGKKNKSKK
;
A
#
# COMPACT_ATOMS: atom_id res chain seq x y z
N MET A 1 -39.44 -35.99 43.71
CA MET A 1 -38.61 -34.76 43.58
C MET A 1 -37.17 -35.17 43.32
N LYS A 2 -36.70 -34.97 42.08
CA LYS A 2 -35.33 -35.13 41.50
C LYS A 2 -35.46 -35.82 40.15
N LYS A 3 -35.28 -35.05 39.07
CA LYS A 3 -34.83 -35.43 37.71
C LYS A 3 -35.35 -34.42 36.68
N ILE A 4 -34.78 -33.20 36.66
CA ILE A 4 -34.69 -32.36 35.46
C ILE A 4 -33.47 -31.45 35.64
N LEU A 5 -32.30 -31.85 35.12
CA LEU A 5 -31.21 -30.96 34.75
C LEU A 5 -30.16 -31.81 34.01
N PHE A 6 -30.13 -31.77 32.68
CA PHE A 6 -28.95 -32.03 31.83
C PHE A 6 -29.37 -32.04 30.35
N THR A 7 -29.84 -30.91 29.81
CA THR A 7 -29.96 -30.74 28.34
C THR A 7 -30.03 -29.27 27.89
N ILE A 8 -29.24 -28.35 28.46
CA ILE A 8 -29.06 -27.00 27.88
C ILE A 8 -27.62 -26.53 28.12
N VAL A 9 -26.63 -27.13 27.42
CA VAL A 9 -25.29 -26.52 27.22
C VAL A 9 -24.74 -26.77 25.79
N ALA A 10 -25.40 -27.56 24.94
CA ALA A 10 -24.82 -27.98 23.65
C ALA A 10 -25.40 -27.26 22.41
N ALA A 11 -25.84 -26.01 22.50
CA ALA A 11 -26.47 -25.30 21.36
C ALA A 11 -26.09 -23.82 21.18
N CYS A 12 -24.90 -23.40 21.62
CA CYS A 12 -24.36 -22.06 21.32
C CYS A 12 -23.04 -22.09 20.52
N MET A 13 -22.76 -23.18 19.79
CA MET A 13 -21.86 -23.13 18.63
C MET A 13 -22.70 -23.12 17.36
N ALA A 14 -23.55 -22.09 17.23
CA ALA A 14 -24.18 -21.78 15.97
C ALA A 14 -23.14 -20.97 15.16
N PHE A 15 -22.72 -21.55 14.04
CA PHE A 15 -21.93 -20.93 12.98
C PHE A 15 -22.29 -19.45 12.80
N THR A 16 -21.39 -18.56 13.20
CA THR A 16 -21.43 -17.17 12.74
C THR A 16 -20.91 -17.19 11.31
N ALA A 17 -21.81 -17.05 10.34
CA ALA A 17 -21.41 -16.60 9.01
C ALA A 17 -20.75 -15.23 9.17
N THR A 18 -19.44 -15.12 8.93
CA THR A 18 -18.74 -13.83 8.99
C THR A 18 -17.81 -13.72 7.81
N ALA A 19 -18.03 -12.75 6.93
CA ALA A 19 -16.92 -12.13 6.24
C ALA A 19 -17.08 -10.61 6.30
N ASP A 20 -16.59 -10.05 7.41
CA ASP A 20 -16.08 -8.69 7.51
C ASP A 20 -14.54 -8.67 7.30
N GLU A 21 -13.90 -9.84 7.37
CA GLU A 21 -12.47 -10.09 7.20
C GLU A 21 -12.18 -10.80 5.86
N GLY A 22 -11.03 -10.48 5.25
CA GLY A 22 -10.46 -11.26 4.14
C GLY A 22 -10.29 -10.48 2.84
N MET A 23 -9.20 -10.80 2.15
CA MET A 23 -8.84 -10.28 0.82
C MET A 23 -8.91 -11.42 -0.20
N TRP A 24 -10.09 -11.60 -0.78
CA TRP A 24 -10.52 -12.80 -1.50
C TRP A 24 -10.05 -12.83 -2.96
N LEU A 25 -9.63 -14.01 -3.42
CA LEU A 25 -9.28 -14.25 -4.82
C LEU A 25 -10.53 -14.35 -5.70
N LEU A 26 -10.54 -13.62 -6.80
CA LEU A 26 -11.70 -13.51 -7.68
C LEU A 26 -12.19 -14.85 -8.27
N PRO A 27 -11.31 -15.77 -8.74
CA PRO A 27 -11.75 -17.05 -9.27
C PRO A 27 -12.50 -17.95 -8.27
N TYR A 28 -12.36 -17.70 -6.97
CA TYR A 28 -12.99 -18.53 -5.93
C TYR A 28 -14.28 -17.94 -5.37
N LEU A 29 -14.70 -16.76 -5.81
CA LEU A 29 -15.89 -16.06 -5.30
C LEU A 29 -17.17 -16.90 -5.38
N GLN A 30 -17.37 -17.61 -6.50
CA GLN A 30 -18.56 -18.43 -6.69
C GLN A 30 -18.64 -19.58 -5.69
N LYS A 31 -17.48 -20.17 -5.33
CA LYS A 31 -17.40 -21.31 -4.41
C LYS A 31 -17.45 -20.87 -2.95
N MET A 32 -16.87 -19.71 -2.62
CA MET A 32 -16.55 -19.35 -1.23
C MET A 32 -17.38 -18.18 -0.68
N ASN A 33 -17.66 -17.14 -1.49
CA ASN A 33 -18.02 -15.83 -0.93
C ASN A 33 -19.40 -15.32 -1.36
N ILE A 34 -19.85 -15.62 -2.59
CA ILE A 34 -21.02 -14.95 -3.18
C ILE A 34 -22.32 -15.14 -2.37
N LYS A 35 -22.45 -16.27 -1.66
CA LYS A 35 -23.58 -16.54 -0.76
C LYS A 35 -23.60 -15.54 0.42
N ASP A 36 -22.43 -15.31 1.03
CA ASP A 36 -22.29 -14.38 2.15
C ASP A 36 -22.46 -12.92 1.69
N MET A 37 -21.86 -12.56 0.56
CA MET A 37 -22.04 -11.24 -0.06
C MET A 37 -23.53 -10.92 -0.28
N LYS A 38 -24.30 -11.88 -0.81
CA LYS A 38 -25.76 -11.73 -1.00
C LYS A 38 -26.51 -11.58 0.33
N ALA A 39 -26.11 -12.32 1.36
CA ALA A 39 -26.67 -12.18 2.70
C ALA A 39 -26.40 -10.78 3.29
N LYS A 40 -25.26 -10.17 2.97
CA LYS A 40 -24.89 -8.79 3.36
C LYS A 40 -25.51 -7.70 2.47
N GLY A 41 -26.24 -8.07 1.41
CA GLY A 41 -27.00 -7.14 0.57
C GLY A 41 -26.48 -6.96 -0.86
N CYS A 42 -25.44 -7.68 -1.27
CA CYS A 42 -24.96 -7.68 -2.66
C CYS A 42 -26.05 -8.16 -3.63
N ARG A 43 -26.20 -7.48 -4.75
CA ARG A 43 -27.15 -7.82 -5.83
C ARG A 43 -26.47 -8.32 -7.10
N LEU A 44 -25.14 -8.39 -7.09
CA LEU A 44 -24.33 -8.92 -8.19
C LEU A 44 -24.26 -10.44 -8.13
N SER A 45 -24.06 -11.05 -9.29
CA SER A 45 -23.57 -12.42 -9.42
C SER A 45 -22.03 -12.45 -9.32
N ALA A 46 -21.45 -13.64 -9.17
CA ALA A 46 -19.99 -13.77 -9.22
C ALA A 46 -19.44 -13.39 -10.62
N GLU A 47 -20.18 -13.68 -11.69
CA GLU A 47 -19.79 -13.35 -13.07
C GLU A 47 -19.84 -11.86 -13.39
N ASP A 48 -20.71 -11.10 -12.73
CA ASP A 48 -20.71 -9.62 -12.82
C ASP A 48 -19.40 -9.04 -12.25
N ILE A 49 -18.83 -9.69 -11.23
CA ILE A 49 -17.61 -9.26 -10.55
C ILE A 49 -16.37 -9.73 -11.32
N TYR A 50 -16.32 -11.01 -11.66
CA TYR A 50 -15.22 -11.64 -12.37
C TYR A 50 -15.71 -12.69 -13.37
N SER A 51 -15.36 -12.49 -14.63
CA SER A 51 -15.50 -13.49 -15.69
C SER A 51 -14.28 -13.47 -16.60
N ILE A 52 -13.93 -14.65 -17.13
CA ILE A 52 -12.91 -14.83 -18.17
C ILE A 52 -13.55 -14.70 -19.57
N ASN A 53 -14.83 -15.05 -19.69
CA ASN A 53 -15.52 -15.20 -20.98
C ASN A 53 -16.24 -13.92 -21.44
N GLN A 54 -16.54 -13.02 -20.52
CA GLN A 54 -17.26 -11.78 -20.80
C GLN A 54 -16.72 -10.65 -19.94
N SER A 55 -17.09 -9.41 -20.28
CA SER A 55 -16.69 -8.26 -19.48
C SER A 55 -17.31 -8.29 -18.08
N SER A 56 -16.54 -7.90 -17.08
CA SER A 56 -16.93 -7.86 -15.67
C SER A 56 -16.31 -6.65 -14.97
N LEU A 57 -16.62 -6.43 -13.68
CA LEU A 57 -16.06 -5.32 -12.92
C LEU A 57 -14.52 -5.28 -12.96
N LYS A 58 -13.85 -6.44 -13.02
CA LYS A 58 -12.37 -6.52 -13.12
C LYS A 58 -11.79 -5.64 -14.23
N ASP A 59 -12.50 -5.46 -15.34
CA ASP A 59 -11.99 -4.76 -16.52
C ASP A 59 -11.92 -3.25 -16.33
N ALA A 60 -12.61 -2.72 -15.30
CA ALA A 60 -12.54 -1.32 -14.91
C ALA A 60 -11.54 -1.08 -13.76
N ILE A 61 -10.95 -2.12 -13.17
CA ILE A 61 -10.03 -2.00 -12.02
C ILE A 61 -8.61 -2.25 -12.48
N VAL A 62 -7.72 -1.31 -12.18
CA VAL A 62 -6.36 -1.34 -12.72
C VAL A 62 -5.31 -1.16 -11.63
N ILE A 63 -4.11 -1.67 -11.90
CA ILE A 63 -2.95 -1.25 -11.13
C ILE A 63 -2.52 0.11 -11.66
N PHE A 64 -2.46 1.10 -10.77
CA PHE A 64 -1.97 2.43 -11.07
C PHE A 64 -0.51 2.55 -10.61
N GLY A 65 0.40 2.73 -11.57
CA GLY A 65 1.84 2.78 -11.31
C GLY A 65 2.38 1.50 -10.67
N GLY A 66 3.20 1.67 -9.63
CA GLY A 66 3.90 0.58 -8.95
C GLY A 66 3.25 0.06 -7.68
N GLY A 67 2.24 0.74 -7.13
CA GLY A 67 1.81 0.50 -5.75
C GLY A 67 0.39 0.92 -5.37
N CYS A 68 -0.45 1.32 -6.32
CA CYS A 68 -1.83 1.76 -6.06
C CYS A 68 -2.84 1.05 -6.97
N THR A 69 -4.11 1.23 -6.63
CA THR A 69 -5.25 0.88 -7.47
C THR A 69 -5.79 2.14 -8.16
N GLY A 70 -6.43 1.97 -9.31
CA GLY A 70 -7.30 2.98 -9.90
C GLY A 70 -8.50 2.34 -10.58
N GLU A 71 -9.46 3.18 -10.95
CA GLU A 71 -10.71 2.75 -11.59
C GLU A 71 -11.09 3.57 -12.81
N ILE A 72 -11.52 2.89 -13.87
CA ILE A 72 -12.05 3.51 -15.08
C ILE A 72 -13.49 3.97 -14.86
N VAL A 73 -13.75 5.25 -15.06
CA VAL A 73 -15.05 5.92 -14.77
C VAL A 73 -15.72 6.54 -15.99
N SER A 74 -15.12 6.37 -17.18
CA SER A 74 -15.71 6.73 -18.48
C SER A 74 -15.37 5.71 -19.56
N ASP A 75 -16.13 5.72 -20.65
CA ASP A 75 -15.84 4.94 -21.85
C ASP A 75 -14.59 5.43 -22.62
N LYS A 76 -14.00 6.57 -22.21
CA LYS A 76 -12.81 7.20 -22.81
C LYS A 76 -11.59 7.15 -21.89
N GLY A 77 -11.50 6.12 -21.05
CA GLY A 77 -10.29 5.81 -20.29
C GLY A 77 -9.97 6.79 -19.16
N LEU A 78 -10.91 7.68 -18.81
CA LEU A 78 -10.82 8.51 -17.60
C LEU A 78 -10.72 7.60 -16.38
N LEU A 79 -9.75 7.88 -15.53
CA LEU A 79 -9.34 7.05 -14.41
C LEU A 79 -9.32 7.89 -13.13
N PHE A 80 -9.95 7.39 -12.08
CA PHE A 80 -9.84 7.93 -10.73
C PHE A 80 -8.85 7.09 -9.90
N THR A 81 -8.09 7.76 -9.04
CA THR A 81 -7.24 7.18 -8.01
C THR A 81 -7.06 8.20 -6.87
N ASN A 82 -6.29 7.90 -5.83
CA ASN A 82 -6.04 8.86 -4.75
C ASN A 82 -5.07 9.97 -5.17
N HIS A 83 -5.17 11.12 -4.51
CA HIS A 83 -4.22 12.21 -4.65
C HIS A 83 -2.82 11.75 -4.23
N HIS A 84 -2.70 10.99 -3.14
CA HIS A 84 -1.41 10.47 -2.70
C HIS A 84 -0.82 9.42 -3.66
N CYS A 85 -1.65 8.71 -4.43
CA CYS A 85 -1.20 7.79 -5.49
C CYS A 85 -0.67 8.56 -6.71
N GLY A 86 -1.32 9.65 -7.10
CA GLY A 86 -0.84 10.56 -8.14
C GLY A 86 0.30 11.48 -7.70
N TYR A 87 0.63 11.53 -6.41
CA TYR A 87 1.47 12.58 -5.81
C TYR A 87 2.86 12.68 -6.41
N SER A 88 3.52 11.54 -6.68
CA SER A 88 4.84 11.55 -7.34
C SER A 88 4.75 12.09 -8.77
N SER A 89 3.68 11.78 -9.49
CA SER A 89 3.44 12.29 -10.85
C SER A 89 3.12 13.79 -10.84
N ILE A 90 2.30 14.25 -9.88
CA ILE A 90 1.97 15.66 -9.71
C ILE A 90 3.23 16.46 -9.33
N GLN A 91 4.04 15.95 -8.40
CA GLN A 91 5.30 16.56 -7.99
C GLN A 91 6.34 16.57 -9.13
N GLN A 92 6.42 15.50 -9.92
CA GLN A 92 7.30 15.45 -11.11
C GLN A 92 6.96 16.55 -12.12
N LEU A 93 5.66 16.81 -12.32
CA LEU A 93 5.13 17.82 -13.24
C LEU A 93 5.14 19.24 -12.66
N SER A 94 5.28 19.40 -11.35
CA SER A 94 5.25 20.70 -10.68
C SER A 94 6.59 21.44 -10.80
N SER A 95 6.50 22.77 -10.78
CA SER A 95 7.62 23.70 -10.67
C SER A 95 7.24 24.88 -9.78
N VAL A 96 8.17 25.80 -9.52
CA VAL A 96 7.84 27.05 -8.82
C VAL A 96 6.87 27.92 -9.64
N GLU A 97 6.96 27.88 -10.97
CA GLU A 97 6.05 28.62 -11.88
C GLU A 97 4.68 27.95 -12.00
N HIS A 98 4.65 26.61 -11.96
CA HIS A 98 3.44 25.80 -12.07
C HIS A 98 3.36 24.80 -10.91
N ASP A 99 3.02 25.29 -9.71
CA ASP A 99 2.94 24.47 -8.50
C ASP A 99 1.58 23.75 -8.41
N TYR A 100 1.46 22.63 -9.12
CA TYR A 100 0.24 21.81 -9.12
C TYR A 100 -0.01 21.13 -7.76
N LEU A 101 1.01 20.97 -6.92
CA LEU A 101 0.83 20.49 -5.55
C LEU A 101 0.06 21.51 -4.71
N LYS A 102 0.40 22.80 -4.83
CA LYS A 102 -0.21 23.88 -4.05
C LYS A 102 -1.56 24.31 -4.61
N TYR A 103 -1.69 24.44 -5.93
CA TYR A 103 -2.87 25.04 -6.55
C TYR A 103 -3.80 24.03 -7.23
N GLY A 104 -3.39 22.77 -7.35
CA GLY A 104 -4.08 21.78 -8.15
C GLY A 104 -3.86 21.98 -9.65
N PHE A 105 -4.51 21.15 -10.45
CA PHE A 105 -4.48 21.19 -11.92
C PHE A 105 -5.80 20.67 -12.47
N TRP A 106 -6.31 21.25 -13.57
CA TRP A 106 -7.56 20.82 -14.20
C TRP A 106 -7.50 21.09 -15.71
N ALA A 107 -7.42 20.04 -16.53
CA ALA A 107 -7.42 20.15 -17.98
C ALA A 107 -8.82 20.50 -18.51
N SER A 108 -8.89 21.47 -19.42
CA SER A 108 -10.16 21.88 -20.07
C SER A 108 -10.45 21.10 -21.36
N SER A 109 -9.47 20.35 -21.86
CA SER A 109 -9.58 19.47 -23.04
C SER A 109 -8.52 18.37 -23.03
N TYR A 110 -8.62 17.40 -23.95
CA TYR A 110 -7.64 16.32 -24.09
C TYR A 110 -6.23 16.82 -24.43
N GLU A 111 -6.12 17.96 -25.11
CA GLU A 111 -4.84 18.57 -25.50
C GLU A 111 -4.11 19.21 -24.32
N GLU A 112 -4.84 19.58 -23.26
CA GLU A 112 -4.28 20.16 -22.03
C GLU A 112 -3.85 19.09 -21.02
N GLU A 113 -4.25 17.83 -21.21
CA GLU A 113 -3.86 16.73 -20.32
C GLU A 113 -2.33 16.48 -20.37
N LEU A 114 -1.70 16.44 -19.20
CA LEU A 114 -0.24 16.44 -19.09
C LEU A 114 0.32 15.01 -19.14
N PRO A 115 1.16 14.65 -20.13
CA PRO A 115 1.80 13.34 -20.17
C PRO A 115 2.70 13.13 -18.95
N VAL A 116 2.64 11.93 -18.34
CA VAL A 116 3.46 11.58 -17.17
C VAL A 116 4.52 10.57 -17.56
N PRO A 117 5.79 10.97 -17.77
CA PRO A 117 6.84 10.06 -18.19
C PRO A 117 7.07 8.94 -17.15
N GLY A 118 7.01 7.69 -17.61
CA GLY A 118 7.28 6.51 -16.79
C GLY A 118 6.09 5.99 -15.98
N LEU A 119 4.94 6.68 -16.00
CA LEU A 119 3.71 6.15 -15.42
C LEU A 119 3.11 5.08 -16.34
N ALA A 120 2.64 3.99 -15.74
CA ALA A 120 1.95 2.92 -16.44
C ALA A 120 0.70 2.49 -15.69
N VAL A 121 -0.29 2.01 -16.44
CA VAL A 121 -1.53 1.43 -15.92
C VAL A 121 -1.66 0.01 -16.46
N ARG A 122 -1.99 -0.95 -15.58
CA ARG A 122 -2.06 -2.38 -15.93
C ARG A 122 -3.46 -2.93 -15.70
N PHE A 123 -4.04 -3.52 -16.74
CA PHE A 123 -5.35 -4.19 -16.71
C PHE A 123 -5.17 -5.69 -16.54
N VAL A 124 -5.90 -6.31 -15.61
CA VAL A 124 -5.91 -7.78 -15.45
C VAL A 124 -6.77 -8.42 -16.55
N ARG A 125 -6.14 -9.19 -17.44
CA ARG A 125 -6.83 -9.89 -18.53
C ARG A 125 -7.25 -11.31 -18.13
N SER A 126 -6.34 -12.12 -17.59
CA SER A 126 -6.65 -13.46 -17.06
C SER A 126 -6.01 -13.71 -15.69
N ILE A 127 -6.60 -14.66 -14.94
CA ILE A 127 -6.07 -15.22 -13.70
C ILE A 127 -6.24 -16.74 -13.82
N GLU A 128 -5.14 -17.48 -13.78
CA GLU A 128 -5.13 -18.92 -14.02
C GLU A 128 -4.45 -19.64 -12.86
N ASP A 129 -5.09 -20.68 -12.31
CA ASP A 129 -4.47 -21.55 -11.32
C ASP A 129 -3.46 -22.46 -12.03
N VAL A 130 -2.18 -22.27 -11.71
CA VAL A 130 -1.06 -23.01 -12.30
C VAL A 130 -0.36 -23.89 -11.26
N THR A 131 -1.02 -24.13 -10.12
CA THR A 131 -0.43 -24.85 -8.99
C THR A 131 0.06 -26.24 -9.39
N ALA A 132 -0.71 -26.98 -10.20
CA ALA A 132 -0.33 -28.31 -10.65
C ALA A 132 0.89 -28.30 -11.58
N GLN A 133 1.00 -27.31 -12.46
CA GLN A 133 2.15 -27.14 -13.36
C GLN A 133 3.42 -26.76 -12.60
N ILE A 134 3.29 -26.00 -11.51
CA ILE A 134 4.43 -25.56 -10.69
C ILE A 134 4.87 -26.62 -9.67
N LEU A 135 3.92 -27.31 -9.03
CA LEU A 135 4.21 -28.20 -7.90
C LEU A 135 4.11 -29.70 -8.24
N GLY A 136 3.50 -30.08 -9.35
CA GLY A 136 3.15 -31.48 -9.64
C GLY A 136 4.34 -32.42 -9.84
N ASN A 137 5.51 -31.90 -10.19
CA ASN A 137 6.75 -32.67 -10.34
C ASN A 137 7.71 -32.52 -9.13
N ILE A 138 7.33 -31.75 -8.11
CA ILE A 138 8.14 -31.55 -6.91
C ILE A 138 7.96 -32.77 -6.01
N PRO A 139 9.03 -33.54 -5.70
CA PRO A 139 8.93 -34.68 -4.78
C PRO A 139 8.43 -34.23 -3.40
N SER A 140 7.59 -35.03 -2.75
CA SER A 140 7.06 -34.71 -1.42
C SER A 140 8.15 -34.57 -0.34
N ILE A 141 9.30 -35.20 -0.54
CA ILE A 141 10.46 -35.15 0.35
C ILE A 141 11.39 -33.95 0.09
N ALA A 142 11.19 -33.22 -1.00
CA ALA A 142 12.04 -32.08 -1.34
C ALA A 142 11.76 -30.93 -0.35
N ALA A 143 12.81 -30.41 0.27
CA ALA A 143 12.72 -29.37 1.30
C ALA A 143 13.81 -28.29 1.13
N GLY A 144 13.63 -27.17 1.81
CA GLY A 144 14.59 -26.05 1.84
C GLY A 144 15.06 -25.62 0.44
N LYS A 145 16.38 -25.48 0.27
CA LYS A 145 16.99 -24.94 -0.95
C LYS A 145 16.72 -25.78 -2.20
N GLU A 146 16.74 -27.11 -2.10
CA GLU A 146 16.48 -28.01 -3.23
C GLU A 146 15.07 -27.77 -3.79
N ARG A 147 14.07 -27.71 -2.89
CA ARG A 147 12.68 -27.43 -3.26
C ARG A 147 12.52 -26.04 -3.88
N GLU A 148 13.16 -25.03 -3.30
CA GLU A 148 13.15 -23.66 -3.80
C GLU A 148 13.70 -23.58 -5.23
N GLU A 149 14.84 -24.21 -5.50
CA GLU A 149 15.46 -24.23 -6.83
C GLU A 149 14.57 -24.90 -7.88
N MET A 150 13.94 -26.04 -7.53
CA MET A 150 13.01 -26.72 -8.44
C MET A 150 11.77 -25.88 -8.74
N VAL A 151 11.16 -25.27 -7.71
CA VAL A 151 10.00 -24.39 -7.90
C VAL A 151 10.37 -23.18 -8.74
N PHE A 152 11.53 -22.55 -8.46
CA PHE A 152 12.03 -21.43 -9.25
C PHE A 152 12.20 -21.80 -10.72
N ALA A 153 12.79 -22.97 -11.01
CA ALA A 153 12.96 -23.47 -12.38
C ALA A 153 11.60 -23.68 -13.08
N ASN A 154 10.63 -24.29 -12.40
CA ASN A 154 9.28 -24.49 -12.95
C ASN A 154 8.57 -23.16 -13.21
N VAL A 155 8.62 -22.21 -12.27
CA VAL A 155 8.03 -20.87 -12.42
C VAL A 155 8.65 -20.14 -13.60
N LYS A 156 9.98 -20.18 -13.72
CA LYS A 156 10.69 -19.55 -14.84
C LYS A 156 10.27 -20.15 -16.18
N GLY A 157 10.30 -21.48 -16.30
CA GLY A 157 9.95 -22.18 -17.54
C GLY A 157 8.51 -21.91 -17.97
N LEU A 158 7.55 -22.03 -17.03
CA LEU A 158 6.14 -21.77 -17.33
C LEU A 158 5.89 -20.29 -17.67
N THR A 159 6.59 -19.36 -17.01
CA THR A 159 6.49 -17.94 -17.34
C THR A 159 6.96 -17.66 -18.77
N GLU A 160 8.04 -18.29 -19.23
CA GLU A 160 8.54 -18.16 -20.61
C GLU A 160 7.55 -18.73 -21.63
N GLU A 161 6.97 -19.90 -21.36
CA GLU A 161 5.92 -20.51 -22.19
C GLU A 161 4.68 -19.61 -22.30
N MET A 162 4.17 -19.14 -21.17
CA MET A 162 2.98 -18.28 -21.15
C MET A 162 3.21 -16.93 -21.81
N LYS A 163 4.43 -16.37 -21.74
CA LYS A 163 4.79 -15.13 -22.47
C LYS A 163 4.74 -15.32 -23.98
N GLU A 164 5.19 -16.47 -24.48
CA GLU A 164 5.11 -16.78 -25.91
C GLU A 164 3.66 -16.98 -26.37
N ALA A 165 2.82 -17.58 -25.53
CA ALA A 165 1.38 -17.73 -25.80
C ALA A 165 0.60 -16.40 -25.74
N ASN A 166 1.08 -15.42 -24.97
CA ASN A 166 0.40 -14.14 -24.71
C ASN A 166 1.20 -12.94 -25.26
N LYS A 167 1.58 -12.97 -26.55
CA LYS A 167 2.36 -11.90 -27.18
C LYS A 167 1.71 -10.53 -27.02
N GLY A 168 2.51 -9.55 -26.60
CA GLY A 168 2.06 -8.18 -26.34
C GLY A 168 1.45 -7.96 -24.95
N LEU A 169 1.34 -9.01 -24.12
CA LEU A 169 0.88 -8.93 -22.74
C LEU A 169 2.04 -9.23 -21.78
N SER A 170 1.88 -8.78 -20.53
CA SER A 170 2.80 -9.12 -19.43
C SER A 170 2.25 -10.31 -18.67
N VAL A 171 3.10 -11.29 -18.34
CA VAL A 171 2.72 -12.46 -17.53
C VAL A 171 3.53 -12.49 -16.25
N GLN A 172 2.85 -12.73 -15.13
CA GLN A 172 3.45 -12.89 -13.81
C GLN A 172 2.85 -14.09 -13.10
N ILE A 173 3.69 -15.01 -12.62
CA ILE A 173 3.28 -16.11 -11.75
C ILE A 173 3.61 -15.74 -10.30
N VAL A 174 2.63 -15.82 -9.41
CA VAL A 174 2.73 -15.35 -8.03
C VAL A 174 2.38 -16.49 -7.05
N PRO A 175 3.16 -16.69 -5.97
CA PRO A 175 2.84 -17.65 -4.92
C PRO A 175 1.76 -17.12 -3.96
N PHE A 176 0.92 -18.03 -3.47
CA PHE A 176 -0.15 -17.80 -2.50
C PHE A 176 -0.06 -18.82 -1.35
N PHE A 177 -0.60 -18.46 -0.19
CA PHE A 177 -0.59 -19.32 1.01
C PHE A 177 0.82 -19.83 1.35
N GLY A 178 1.82 -18.94 1.44
CA GLY A 178 3.21 -19.33 1.71
C GLY A 178 3.85 -20.19 0.61
N GLY A 179 3.33 -20.17 -0.63
CA GLY A 179 3.84 -20.99 -1.73
C GLY A 179 3.20 -22.38 -1.85
N ASN A 180 2.04 -22.59 -1.21
CA ASN A 180 1.21 -23.79 -1.41
C ASN A 180 0.32 -23.72 -2.66
N GLN A 181 0.12 -22.52 -3.23
CA GLN A 181 -0.63 -22.32 -4.47
C GLN A 181 0.08 -21.30 -5.37
N TYR A 182 -0.13 -21.39 -6.68
CA TYR A 182 0.45 -20.48 -7.67
C TYR A 182 -0.60 -20.07 -8.70
N PHE A 183 -0.69 -18.77 -8.96
CA PHE A 183 -1.56 -18.23 -10.00
C PHE A 183 -0.76 -17.42 -11.00
N ALA A 184 -1.07 -17.61 -12.28
CA ALA A 184 -0.59 -16.79 -13.36
C ALA A 184 -1.56 -15.63 -13.62
N PHE A 185 -1.02 -14.42 -13.72
CA PHE A 185 -1.74 -13.21 -14.06
C PHE A 185 -1.22 -12.70 -15.40
N THR A 186 -2.14 -12.45 -16.33
CA THR A 186 -1.83 -11.82 -17.61
C THR A 186 -2.36 -10.39 -17.60
N PHE A 187 -1.50 -9.44 -17.95
CA PHE A 187 -1.79 -8.01 -17.93
C PHE A 187 -1.63 -7.36 -19.30
N GLU A 188 -2.51 -6.42 -19.61
CA GLU A 188 -2.29 -5.44 -20.68
C GLU A 188 -1.77 -4.14 -20.05
N VAL A 189 -0.66 -3.60 -20.57
CA VAL A 189 0.11 -2.52 -19.92
C VAL A 189 0.14 -1.28 -20.79
N PHE A 190 -0.56 -0.23 -20.38
CA PHE A 190 -0.58 1.07 -21.06
C PHE A 190 0.46 2.02 -20.44
N THR A 191 1.23 2.70 -21.29
CA THR A 191 2.36 3.56 -20.89
C THR A 191 2.23 5.02 -21.33
N ASP A 192 1.15 5.37 -22.03
CA ASP A 192 0.71 6.76 -22.20
C ASP A 192 -0.44 7.04 -21.23
N VAL A 193 -0.10 7.60 -20.07
CA VAL A 193 -1.04 7.96 -19.02
C VAL A 193 -0.83 9.44 -18.69
N ARG A 194 -1.92 10.21 -18.71
CA ARG A 194 -1.86 11.67 -18.59
C ARG A 194 -2.64 12.16 -17.38
N LEU A 195 -2.11 13.18 -16.71
CA LEU A 195 -2.81 13.88 -15.63
C LEU A 195 -3.92 14.75 -16.23
N VAL A 196 -5.14 14.56 -15.74
CA VAL A 196 -6.34 15.29 -16.17
C VAL A 196 -6.76 16.30 -15.11
N GLY A 197 -6.70 15.92 -13.84
CA GLY A 197 -7.13 16.79 -12.75
C GLY A 197 -6.60 16.36 -11.39
N THR A 198 -6.30 17.32 -10.53
CA THR A 198 -5.97 17.09 -9.14
C THR A 198 -6.39 18.30 -8.30
N PRO A 199 -7.00 18.10 -7.13
CA PRO A 199 -7.21 19.19 -6.19
C PRO A 199 -5.87 19.72 -5.65
N PRO A 200 -5.84 20.93 -5.07
CA PRO A 200 -4.69 21.39 -4.29
C PRO A 200 -4.44 20.47 -3.09
N SER A 201 -3.20 20.39 -2.60
CA SER A 201 -2.83 19.55 -1.45
C SER A 201 -3.60 19.91 -0.18
N SER A 202 -4.05 21.17 -0.03
CA SER A 202 -4.95 21.64 1.03
C SER A 202 -6.32 20.94 1.03
N ILE A 203 -6.70 20.26 -0.06
CA ILE A 203 -7.88 19.40 -0.16
C ILE A 203 -7.44 17.93 -0.26
N GLY A 204 -6.52 17.64 -1.17
CA GLY A 204 -6.04 16.27 -1.48
C GLY A 204 -5.31 15.57 -0.36
N LYS A 205 -4.72 16.35 0.57
CA LYS A 205 -4.01 15.88 1.77
C LYS A 205 -4.32 16.74 3.00
N PHE A 206 -5.53 17.29 3.08
CA PHE A 206 -5.97 18.07 4.24
C PHE A 206 -5.74 17.30 5.55
N GLY A 207 -5.10 17.95 6.50
CA GLY A 207 -4.67 17.40 7.80
C GLY A 207 -3.32 16.67 7.78
N GLY A 208 -2.67 16.53 6.63
CA GLY A 208 -1.29 16.07 6.50
C GLY A 208 -0.95 14.82 7.31
N ASP A 209 0.17 14.87 7.99
CA ASP A 209 0.67 13.79 8.84
C ASP A 209 -0.11 13.69 10.14
N THR A 210 -0.63 14.81 10.68
CA THR A 210 -1.48 14.83 11.88
C THR A 210 -2.70 13.93 11.72
N ASP A 211 -3.43 14.08 10.62
CA ASP A 211 -4.63 13.31 10.35
C ASP A 211 -4.33 11.93 9.75
N ASN A 212 -3.16 11.65 9.17
CA ASN A 212 -2.83 10.35 8.54
C ASN A 212 -3.14 9.14 9.45
N TRP A 213 -3.73 8.05 8.93
CA TRP A 213 -4.27 6.91 9.71
C TRP A 213 -5.38 7.23 10.74
N MET A 214 -5.86 8.47 10.85
CA MET A 214 -6.89 8.85 11.83
C MET A 214 -8.29 8.91 11.22
N TRP A 215 -9.29 8.55 12.03
CA TRP A 215 -10.68 8.93 11.86
C TRP A 215 -11.13 9.71 13.12
N PRO A 216 -11.94 10.78 13.04
CA PRO A 216 -12.61 11.35 11.85
C PRO A 216 -11.68 12.02 10.82
N ARG A 217 -11.92 11.74 9.53
CA ARG A 217 -11.11 12.25 8.41
C ARG A 217 -11.88 13.16 7.46
N HIS A 218 -11.25 14.22 6.97
CA HIS A 218 -11.87 15.25 6.13
C HIS A 218 -11.09 15.56 4.84
N THR A 219 -10.38 14.57 4.31
CA THR A 219 -9.49 14.71 3.15
C THR A 219 -10.22 14.36 1.85
N GLY A 220 -10.09 15.22 0.84
CA GLY A 220 -10.55 14.95 -0.53
C GLY A 220 -9.49 14.22 -1.33
N ASP A 221 -9.11 13.01 -0.89
CA ASP A 221 -7.96 12.28 -1.43
C ASP A 221 -8.26 11.62 -2.78
N PHE A 222 -8.22 12.42 -3.86
CA PHE A 222 -8.39 11.92 -5.22
C PHE A 222 -7.51 12.69 -6.23
N SER A 223 -7.17 12.03 -7.31
CA SER A 223 -6.61 12.62 -8.54
C SER A 223 -7.15 11.86 -9.75
N ILE A 224 -7.07 12.50 -10.91
CA ILE A 224 -7.73 12.06 -12.14
C ILE A 224 -6.69 11.99 -13.25
N PHE A 225 -6.62 10.82 -13.89
CA PHE A 225 -5.75 10.54 -15.01
C PHE A 225 -6.58 10.02 -16.20
N ARG A 226 -5.93 9.87 -17.35
CA ARG A 226 -6.51 9.20 -18.51
C ARG A 226 -5.52 8.25 -19.14
N VAL A 227 -6.01 7.07 -19.49
CA VAL A 227 -5.27 6.10 -20.30
C VAL A 227 -5.42 6.45 -21.77
N TYR A 228 -4.29 6.54 -22.48
CA TYR A 228 -4.25 6.73 -23.94
C TYR A 228 -3.78 5.45 -24.64
N ALA A 229 -4.22 5.30 -25.88
CA ALA A 229 -3.95 4.14 -26.73
C ALA A 229 -3.62 4.60 -28.16
N ASP A 230 -3.09 3.69 -28.97
CA ASP A 230 -3.02 3.94 -30.41
C ASP A 230 -4.41 3.92 -31.08
N LYS A 231 -4.44 4.11 -32.41
CA LYS A 231 -5.68 4.16 -33.20
C LYS A 231 -6.46 2.83 -33.21
N ASP A 232 -5.79 1.72 -32.87
CA ASP A 232 -6.37 0.37 -32.78
C ASP A 232 -6.75 0.01 -31.33
N ASN A 233 -6.73 1.00 -30.43
CA ASN A 233 -7.02 0.87 -29.00
C ASN A 233 -6.05 -0.06 -28.26
N LYS A 234 -4.80 -0.16 -28.75
CA LYS A 234 -3.72 -0.96 -28.15
C LYS A 234 -2.77 -0.09 -27.32
N PRO A 235 -2.05 -0.70 -26.36
CA PRO A 235 -1.02 0.00 -25.62
C PRO A 235 0.06 0.57 -26.53
N ALA A 236 0.37 1.84 -26.33
CA ALA A 236 1.42 2.54 -27.04
C ALA A 236 2.21 3.43 -26.08
N ALA A 237 3.48 3.65 -26.40
CA ALA A 237 4.25 4.72 -25.79
C ALA A 237 3.62 6.08 -26.14
N TYR A 238 3.93 7.11 -25.36
CA TYR A 238 3.41 8.45 -25.60
C TYR A 238 3.62 8.92 -27.05
N SER A 239 2.53 9.38 -27.65
CA SER A 239 2.50 10.06 -28.93
C SER A 239 1.40 11.12 -28.91
N LYS A 240 1.64 12.24 -29.61
CA LYS A 240 0.60 13.26 -29.82
C LYS A 240 -0.58 12.74 -30.66
N GLU A 241 -0.38 11.64 -31.39
CA GLU A 241 -1.43 11.00 -32.19
C GLU A 241 -2.25 9.94 -31.41
N ASN A 242 -1.81 9.58 -30.19
CA ASN A 242 -2.57 8.65 -29.36
C ASN A 242 -3.91 9.28 -28.99
N VAL A 243 -4.92 8.43 -28.84
CA VAL A 243 -6.29 8.81 -28.54
C VAL A 243 -6.71 8.26 -27.17
N PRO A 244 -7.73 8.85 -26.52
CA PRO A 244 -8.31 8.28 -25.30
C PRO A 244 -8.66 6.78 -25.47
N TYR A 245 -8.23 5.97 -24.51
CA TYR A 245 -8.52 4.53 -24.50
C TYR A 245 -10.03 4.29 -24.46
N LYS A 246 -10.54 3.52 -25.41
CA LYS A 246 -11.94 3.09 -25.44
C LYS A 246 -12.11 1.93 -24.47
N ALA A 247 -12.63 2.22 -23.30
CA ALA A 247 -12.77 1.24 -22.24
C ALA A 247 -13.96 0.30 -22.53
N PRO A 248 -13.78 -1.03 -22.51
CA PRO A 248 -14.89 -1.98 -22.69
C PRO A 248 -15.87 -1.96 -21.50
N ARG A 249 -15.40 -1.47 -20.35
CA ARG A 249 -16.16 -1.33 -19.11
C ARG A 249 -15.65 -0.13 -18.34
N HIS A 250 -16.58 0.61 -17.75
CA HIS A 250 -16.32 1.65 -16.77
C HIS A 250 -17.36 1.59 -15.65
N LEU A 251 -17.05 2.22 -14.52
CA LEU A 251 -17.94 2.28 -13.36
C LEU A 251 -18.97 3.40 -13.51
N GLU A 252 -20.24 3.08 -13.25
CA GLU A 252 -21.26 4.09 -13.01
C GLU A 252 -21.07 4.73 -11.63
N ILE A 253 -21.35 6.02 -11.50
CA ILE A 253 -21.19 6.78 -10.25
C ILE A 253 -22.55 7.03 -9.60
N SER A 254 -22.71 6.62 -8.35
CA SER A 254 -23.97 6.77 -7.60
C SER A 254 -23.96 8.03 -6.71
N LEU A 255 -24.88 8.96 -6.97
CA LEU A 255 -25.13 10.12 -6.10
C LEU A 255 -26.18 9.86 -5.00
N ASN A 256 -26.55 8.60 -4.78
CA ASN A 256 -27.54 8.26 -3.74
C ASN A 256 -26.99 8.41 -2.31
N GLY A 257 -25.67 8.54 -2.17
CA GLY A 257 -24.98 8.55 -0.89
C GLY A 257 -24.97 7.20 -0.20
N VAL A 258 -24.36 7.18 0.98
CA VAL A 258 -24.26 6.02 1.86
C VAL A 258 -25.06 6.24 3.14
N GLU A 259 -25.67 5.18 3.64
CA GLU A 259 -26.33 5.10 4.94
C GLU A 259 -25.73 3.92 5.74
N GLU A 260 -25.78 3.99 7.07
CA GLU A 260 -25.34 2.89 7.93
C GLU A 260 -26.03 1.57 7.56
N GLY A 261 -25.24 0.49 7.45
CA GLY A 261 -25.67 -0.83 7.04
C GLY A 261 -25.71 -1.06 5.52
N ASP A 262 -25.52 -0.03 4.68
CA ASP A 262 -25.43 -0.23 3.22
C ASP A 262 -24.27 -1.18 2.89
N PHE A 263 -24.49 -2.12 1.97
CA PHE A 263 -23.45 -3.00 1.46
C PHE A 263 -22.37 -2.20 0.74
N ALA A 264 -21.11 -2.54 1.01
CA ALA A 264 -19.95 -2.02 0.33
C ALA A 264 -19.00 -3.16 -0.08
N MET A 265 -18.28 -2.98 -1.17
CA MET A 265 -17.17 -3.85 -1.54
C MET A 265 -16.06 -3.05 -2.21
N ILE A 266 -14.84 -3.56 -2.14
CA ILE A 266 -13.66 -3.05 -2.83
C ILE A 266 -13.11 -4.15 -3.71
N MET A 267 -12.67 -3.77 -4.91
CA MET A 267 -11.75 -4.56 -5.72
C MET A 267 -10.46 -3.75 -5.88
N GLY A 268 -9.31 -4.32 -5.55
CA GLY A 268 -8.05 -3.59 -5.62
C GLY A 268 -6.83 -4.48 -5.45
N PHE A 269 -5.65 -3.88 -5.34
CA PHE A 269 -4.36 -4.57 -5.31
C PHE A 269 -3.68 -4.40 -3.94
N PRO A 270 -4.18 -5.06 -2.88
CA PRO A 270 -3.52 -5.01 -1.58
C PRO A 270 -2.07 -5.51 -1.70
N GLY A 271 -1.14 -4.74 -1.17
CA GLY A 271 0.31 -4.94 -1.29
C GLY A 271 0.77 -6.16 -0.52
N SER A 272 0.73 -6.10 0.81
CA SER A 272 1.21 -7.20 1.66
C SER A 272 0.46 -7.24 2.98
N THR A 273 0.11 -8.43 3.42
CA THR A 273 -0.30 -8.74 4.79
C THR A 273 0.59 -9.86 5.32
N THR A 274 0.55 -10.10 6.63
CA THR A 274 1.27 -11.18 7.30
C THR A 274 0.35 -11.87 8.30
N ARG A 275 -0.84 -12.28 7.85
CA ARG A 275 -1.89 -12.94 8.64
C ARG A 275 -1.45 -14.26 9.24
N TYR A 276 -0.48 -14.91 8.63
CA TYR A 276 0.09 -16.17 9.09
C TYR A 276 1.39 -16.00 9.90
N MET A 277 1.72 -14.76 10.27
CA MET A 277 2.85 -14.45 11.14
C MET A 277 2.70 -15.10 12.52
N THR A 278 3.81 -15.64 13.03
CA THR A 278 3.93 -16.24 14.35
C THR A 278 4.29 -15.22 15.44
N SER A 279 4.15 -15.62 16.69
CA SER A 279 4.52 -14.84 17.86
C SER A 279 6.02 -14.53 17.93
N TYR A 280 6.86 -15.38 17.33
CA TYR A 280 8.31 -15.18 17.21
C TYR A 280 8.64 -14.03 16.24
N GLU A 281 7.93 -13.96 15.12
CA GLU A 281 8.06 -12.87 14.15
C GLU A 281 7.48 -11.55 14.71
N ILE A 282 6.40 -11.62 15.49
CA ILE A 282 5.88 -10.45 16.21
C ILE A 282 6.92 -9.91 17.19
N ASP A 283 7.62 -10.78 17.94
CA ASP A 283 8.71 -10.34 18.81
C ASP A 283 9.80 -9.63 18.03
N HIS A 284 10.20 -10.17 16.88
CA HIS A 284 11.16 -9.53 16.01
C HIS A 284 10.71 -8.13 15.55
N MET A 285 9.47 -8.02 15.09
CA MET A 285 8.87 -6.76 14.65
C MET A 285 8.86 -5.70 15.77
N LEU A 286 8.40 -6.08 16.97
CA LEU A 286 8.23 -5.15 18.09
C LEU A 286 9.55 -4.77 18.77
N GLN A 287 10.55 -5.65 18.74
CA GLN A 287 11.82 -5.44 19.46
C GLN A 287 12.94 -4.91 18.57
N VAL A 288 12.85 -5.13 17.25
CA VAL A 288 13.92 -4.78 16.30
C VAL A 288 13.40 -3.81 15.23
N ASP A 289 12.53 -4.26 14.33
CA ASP A 289 12.22 -3.51 13.10
C ASP A 289 11.53 -2.18 13.37
N ASN A 290 10.43 -2.21 14.13
CA ASN A 290 9.60 -1.03 14.34
C ASN A 290 10.30 0.02 15.22
N PRO A 291 10.90 -0.31 16.38
CA PRO A 291 11.59 0.69 17.20
C PRO A 291 12.71 1.41 16.46
N GLN A 292 13.52 0.67 15.69
CA GLN A 292 14.61 1.25 14.91
C GLN A 292 14.08 2.16 13.80
N ARG A 293 13.05 1.72 13.06
CA ARG A 293 12.43 2.56 12.02
C ARG A 293 11.83 3.83 12.61
N ILE A 294 11.13 3.73 13.74
CA ILE A 294 10.49 4.86 14.42
C ILE A 294 11.54 5.90 14.82
N TYR A 295 12.62 5.46 15.45
CA TYR A 295 13.70 6.34 15.89
C TYR A 295 14.42 7.01 14.71
N ILE A 296 14.96 6.22 13.78
CA ILE A 296 15.79 6.73 12.68
C ILE A 296 14.99 7.68 11.77
N ARG A 297 13.74 7.30 11.41
CA ARG A 297 12.91 8.15 10.55
C ARG A 297 12.42 9.39 11.26
N GLY A 298 12.13 9.33 12.57
CA GLY A 298 11.76 10.50 13.35
C GLY A 298 12.84 11.58 13.32
N GLU A 299 14.10 11.19 13.57
CA GLU A 299 15.24 12.09 13.52
C GLU A 299 15.45 12.71 12.14
N ARG A 300 15.34 11.90 11.07
CA ARG A 300 15.43 12.39 9.70
C ARG A 300 14.28 13.34 9.36
N GLN A 301 13.05 13.01 9.76
CA GLN A 301 11.86 13.80 9.46
C GLN A 301 11.91 15.17 10.15
N ALA A 302 12.42 15.27 11.37
CA ALA A 302 12.58 16.56 12.05
C ALA A 302 13.45 17.53 11.23
N ILE A 303 14.59 17.06 10.71
CA ILE A 303 15.50 17.84 9.87
C ILE A 303 14.81 18.27 8.56
N LEU A 304 14.11 17.33 7.91
CA LEU A 304 13.43 17.62 6.64
C LEU A 304 12.27 18.60 6.82
N TRP A 305 11.49 18.46 7.89
CA TRP A 305 10.33 19.31 8.15
C TRP A 305 10.74 20.77 8.35
N GLU A 306 11.76 21.03 9.17
CA GLU A 306 12.30 22.37 9.39
C GLU A 306 12.74 23.02 8.07
N ALA A 307 13.40 22.27 7.19
CA ALA A 307 13.85 22.77 5.90
C ALA A 307 12.69 23.00 4.90
N MET A 308 11.68 22.14 4.91
CA MET A 308 10.50 22.26 4.06
C MET A 308 9.60 23.44 4.48
N GLU A 309 9.51 23.72 5.77
CA GLU A 309 8.78 24.90 6.28
C GLU A 309 9.47 26.21 5.88
N ALA A 310 10.80 26.22 5.84
CA ALA A 310 11.59 27.41 5.53
C ALA A 310 11.68 27.74 4.02
N SER A 311 11.38 26.80 3.11
CA SER A 311 11.59 26.99 1.67
C SER A 311 10.60 26.22 0.79
N ASP A 312 9.88 26.94 -0.08
CA ASP A 312 9.01 26.33 -1.10
C ASP A 312 9.76 25.42 -2.08
N GLU A 313 11.00 25.77 -2.47
CA GLU A 313 11.82 24.91 -3.34
C GLU A 313 12.12 23.55 -2.69
N ILE A 314 12.63 23.54 -1.45
CA ILE A 314 12.85 22.33 -0.66
C ILE A 314 11.55 21.57 -0.43
N ARG A 315 10.44 22.26 -0.08
CA ARG A 315 9.12 21.66 0.06
C ARG A 315 8.73 20.88 -1.20
N ILE A 316 8.88 21.47 -2.39
CA ILE A 316 8.57 20.79 -3.66
C ILE A 316 9.50 19.60 -3.91
N LYS A 317 10.81 19.76 -3.72
CA LYS A 317 11.81 18.68 -3.90
C LYS A 317 11.57 17.50 -2.96
N TYR A 318 11.26 17.75 -1.70
CA TYR A 318 11.20 16.72 -0.65
C TYR A 318 9.80 16.24 -0.30
N ALA A 319 8.72 16.87 -0.80
CA ALA A 319 7.33 16.51 -0.47
C ALA A 319 7.04 15.00 -0.60
N SER A 320 7.40 14.39 -1.73
CA SER A 320 7.16 12.96 -1.97
C SER A 320 8.01 12.06 -1.05
N LYS A 321 9.30 12.41 -0.87
CA LYS A 321 10.25 11.69 -0.01
C LYS A 321 9.83 11.73 1.47
N TYR A 322 9.38 12.89 1.93
CA TYR A 322 8.91 13.11 3.29
C TYR A 322 7.62 12.32 3.56
N ALA A 323 6.61 12.46 2.68
CA ALA A 323 5.33 11.77 2.83
C ALA A 323 5.49 10.24 2.87
N SER A 324 6.34 9.66 2.00
CA SER A 324 6.64 8.22 2.02
C SER A 324 7.34 7.78 3.32
N SER A 325 8.27 8.59 3.82
CA SER A 325 8.93 8.35 5.11
C SER A 325 7.93 8.34 6.26
N SER A 326 7.10 9.39 6.34
CA SER A 326 6.12 9.62 7.41
C SER A 326 5.04 8.55 7.46
N ASN A 327 4.55 8.12 6.30
CA ASN A 327 3.50 7.09 6.23
C ASN A 327 3.89 5.80 6.97
N TYR A 328 5.07 5.25 6.65
CA TYR A 328 5.57 4.02 7.29
C TYR A 328 6.06 4.26 8.73
N TRP A 329 6.53 5.46 9.05
CA TRP A 329 6.88 5.84 10.43
C TRP A 329 5.65 5.78 11.33
N LYS A 330 4.56 6.46 10.94
CA LYS A 330 3.30 6.47 11.68
C LYS A 330 2.62 5.10 11.71
N ASN A 331 2.65 4.35 10.60
CA ASN A 331 2.19 2.97 10.53
C ASN A 331 2.92 2.06 11.54
N SER A 332 4.25 2.19 11.68
CA SER A 332 5.01 1.37 12.63
C SER A 332 4.65 1.65 14.08
N ILE A 333 4.37 2.92 14.43
CA ILE A 333 3.88 3.33 15.75
C ILE A 333 2.49 2.72 16.00
N GLY A 334 1.58 2.92 15.05
CA GLY A 334 0.20 2.43 15.14
C GLY A 334 0.14 0.91 15.25
N MET A 335 0.88 0.20 14.41
CA MET A 335 0.94 -1.26 14.37
C MET A 335 1.48 -1.84 15.68
N SER A 336 2.59 -1.30 16.20
CA SER A 336 3.18 -1.76 17.46
C SER A 336 2.19 -1.60 18.62
N ARG A 337 1.58 -0.41 18.72
CA ARG A 337 0.54 -0.12 19.72
C ARG A 337 -0.68 -1.03 19.58
N GLY A 338 -1.14 -1.27 18.34
CA GLY A 338 -2.30 -2.11 18.04
C GLY A 338 -2.06 -3.56 18.46
N ILE A 339 -0.92 -4.13 18.08
CA ILE A 339 -0.53 -5.51 18.43
C ILE A 339 -0.52 -5.72 19.95
N GLU A 340 0.07 -4.78 20.69
CA GLU A 340 0.14 -4.84 22.15
C GLU A 340 -1.23 -4.66 22.81
N LYS A 341 -1.95 -3.57 22.47
CA LYS A 341 -3.23 -3.22 23.10
C LYS A 341 -4.31 -4.28 22.85
N LEU A 342 -4.29 -4.93 21.70
CA LEU A 342 -5.31 -5.90 21.29
C LEU A 342 -4.93 -7.34 21.62
N GLY A 343 -3.78 -7.57 22.27
CA GLY A 343 -3.33 -8.91 22.66
C GLY A 343 -3.11 -9.84 21.46
N VAL A 344 -2.71 -9.30 20.30
CA VAL A 344 -2.52 -10.08 19.06
C VAL A 344 -1.52 -11.21 19.27
N LYS A 345 -0.39 -10.92 19.93
CA LYS A 345 0.64 -11.92 20.24
C LYS A 345 0.09 -13.11 21.03
N ALA A 346 -0.73 -12.84 22.06
CA ALA A 346 -1.31 -13.91 22.88
C ALA A 346 -2.27 -14.80 22.09
N ARG A 347 -3.05 -14.21 21.16
CA ARG A 347 -3.89 -14.99 20.23
C ARG A 347 -3.05 -15.86 19.29
N LYS A 348 -1.93 -15.33 18.77
CA LYS A 348 -0.99 -16.11 17.95
C LYS A 348 -0.38 -17.29 18.70
N GLN A 349 0.05 -17.07 19.95
CA GLN A 349 0.56 -18.16 20.80
C GLN A 349 -0.49 -19.26 21.05
N ALA A 350 -1.76 -18.88 21.20
CA ALA A 350 -2.85 -19.85 21.35
C ALA A 350 -3.10 -20.65 20.05
N GLU A 351 -3.08 -19.99 18.89
CA GLU A 351 -3.17 -20.63 17.57
C GLU A 351 -2.00 -21.60 17.34
N GLU A 352 -0.77 -21.17 17.64
CA GLU A 352 0.45 -21.97 17.54
C GLU A 352 0.41 -23.21 18.43
N ALA A 353 -0.03 -23.06 19.69
CA ALA A 353 -0.17 -24.19 20.60
C ALA A 353 -1.22 -25.20 20.12
N ALA A 354 -2.33 -24.71 19.56
CA ALA A 354 -3.37 -25.55 18.97
C ALA A 354 -2.89 -26.27 17.71
N PHE A 355 -2.14 -25.56 16.85
CA PHE A 355 -1.49 -26.14 15.67
C PHE A 355 -0.50 -27.24 16.05
N GLN A 356 0.41 -26.98 17.00
CA GLN A 356 1.44 -27.94 17.38
C GLN A 356 0.79 -29.22 17.92
N LYS A 357 -0.20 -29.07 18.82
CA LYS A 357 -0.95 -30.22 19.34
C LYS A 357 -1.62 -31.01 18.22
N TRP A 358 -2.27 -30.31 17.27
CA TRP A 358 -2.90 -30.98 16.13
C TRP A 358 -1.86 -31.73 15.28
N ALA A 359 -0.72 -31.12 14.98
CA ALA A 359 0.34 -31.74 14.19
C ALA A 359 0.90 -32.99 14.86
N ASP A 360 1.14 -32.94 16.17
CA ASP A 360 1.64 -34.08 16.96
C ASP A 360 0.65 -35.25 16.98
N GLU A 361 -0.65 -34.97 17.06
CA GLU A 361 -1.72 -35.98 17.18
C GLU A 361 -2.23 -36.52 15.83
N ASN A 362 -2.14 -35.75 14.74
CA ASN A 362 -2.89 -36.01 13.49
C ASN A 362 -2.06 -36.07 12.22
N THR A 363 -0.72 -36.00 12.31
CA THR A 363 0.16 -36.03 11.14
C THR A 363 1.29 -37.03 11.32
N LEU A 364 1.84 -37.50 10.19
CA LEU A 364 3.01 -38.38 10.19
C LEU A 364 4.31 -37.53 10.11
N PRO A 365 5.44 -37.99 10.70
CA PRO A 365 6.68 -37.24 10.71
C PRO A 365 7.18 -36.81 9.31
N GLU A 366 7.01 -37.66 8.30
CA GLU A 366 7.37 -37.39 6.91
C GLU A 366 6.60 -36.23 6.26
N GLU A 367 5.50 -35.80 6.85
CA GLU A 367 4.71 -34.67 6.37
C GLU A 367 5.28 -33.31 6.83
N GLY A 368 6.16 -33.30 7.83
CA GLY A 368 6.89 -32.11 8.29
C GLY A 368 6.10 -31.10 9.13
N PHE A 369 4.79 -31.29 9.35
CA PHE A 369 3.98 -30.34 10.13
C PHE A 369 4.44 -30.19 11.58
N GLN A 370 4.91 -31.26 12.20
CA GLN A 370 5.39 -31.30 13.59
C GLN A 370 6.62 -30.41 13.81
N THR A 371 7.45 -30.21 12.79
CA THR A 371 8.71 -29.44 12.87
C THR A 371 8.57 -28.00 12.40
N ALA A 372 7.44 -27.62 11.80
CA ALA A 372 7.24 -26.30 11.21
C ALA A 372 7.47 -25.15 12.21
N LEU A 373 6.75 -25.14 13.34
CA LEU A 373 6.90 -24.08 14.36
C LEU A 373 8.28 -24.10 15.05
N PRO A 374 8.84 -25.26 15.47
CA PRO A 374 10.20 -25.31 15.98
C PRO A 374 11.25 -24.73 15.02
N GLN A 375 11.17 -25.06 13.73
CA GLN A 375 12.09 -24.55 12.72
C GLN A 375 11.94 -23.04 12.50
N MET A 376 10.70 -22.53 12.42
CA MET A 376 10.46 -21.08 12.32
C MET A 376 11.08 -20.34 13.51
N LYS A 377 10.87 -20.85 14.74
CA LYS A 377 11.46 -20.27 15.95
C LYS A 377 12.99 -20.23 15.88
N GLU A 378 13.62 -21.36 15.56
CA GLU A 378 15.08 -21.47 15.47
C GLU A 378 15.65 -20.49 14.42
N VAL A 379 15.00 -20.36 13.27
CA VAL A 379 15.43 -19.42 12.23
C VAL A 379 15.30 -17.97 12.71
N MET A 380 14.19 -17.60 13.36
CA MET A 380 14.00 -16.25 13.88
C MET A 380 15.05 -15.87 14.93
N GLU A 381 15.40 -16.80 15.82
CA GLU A 381 16.47 -16.61 16.83
C GLU A 381 17.84 -16.38 16.17
N LYS A 382 18.16 -17.11 15.10
CA LYS A 382 19.42 -16.94 14.34
C LYS A 382 19.44 -15.65 13.53
N ILE A 383 18.30 -15.21 12.99
CA ILE A 383 18.20 -14.00 12.15
C ILE A 383 18.29 -12.71 12.98
N ALA A 384 17.76 -12.70 14.20
CA ALA A 384 17.63 -11.49 15.03
C ALA A 384 18.88 -10.57 15.10
N PRO A 385 20.10 -11.05 15.37
CA PRO A 385 21.28 -10.17 15.40
C PRO A 385 21.63 -9.59 14.02
N HIS A 386 21.46 -10.36 12.94
CA HIS A 386 21.73 -9.87 11.59
C HIS A 386 20.68 -8.86 11.12
N ALA A 387 19.44 -9.05 11.54
CA ALA A 387 18.33 -8.17 11.25
C ALA A 387 18.57 -6.75 11.77
N ALA A 388 18.95 -6.63 13.04
CA ALA A 388 19.17 -5.35 13.68
C ALA A 388 20.25 -4.53 12.97
N ALA A 389 21.40 -5.14 12.69
CA ALA A 389 22.49 -4.47 11.98
C ALA A 389 22.06 -4.05 10.55
N ARG A 390 21.39 -4.95 9.82
CA ARG A 390 20.89 -4.66 8.47
C ARG A 390 19.88 -3.51 8.46
N GLN A 391 18.99 -3.46 9.45
CA GLN A 391 17.93 -2.47 9.55
C GLN A 391 18.51 -1.06 9.82
N TYR A 392 19.48 -0.91 10.73
CA TYR A 392 20.20 0.36 10.90
C TYR A 392 20.91 0.82 9.63
N LEU A 393 21.67 -0.06 8.96
CA LEU A 393 22.35 0.28 7.71
C LEU A 393 21.37 0.67 6.60
N SER A 394 20.23 -0.01 6.53
CA SER A 394 19.19 0.26 5.53
C SER A 394 18.51 1.61 5.77
N GLU A 395 17.99 1.84 6.97
CA GLU A 395 17.22 3.04 7.31
C GLU A 395 18.12 4.28 7.43
N ALA A 396 19.28 4.16 8.09
CA ALA A 396 20.16 5.31 8.33
C ALA A 396 21.01 5.68 7.11
N PHE A 397 21.59 4.70 6.40
CA PHE A 397 22.46 4.98 5.26
C PHE A 397 21.80 4.75 3.91
N LEU A 398 21.44 3.52 3.57
CA LEU A 398 21.02 3.18 2.20
C LEU A 398 19.73 3.87 1.74
N ARG A 399 18.86 4.25 2.70
CA ARG A 399 17.62 5.00 2.48
C ARG A 399 17.70 6.43 3.03
N GLY A 400 18.40 6.61 4.15
CA GLY A 400 18.45 7.88 4.88
C GLY A 400 19.33 8.94 4.23
N VAL A 401 20.49 8.55 3.69
CA VAL A 401 21.49 9.43 3.06
C VAL A 401 21.45 9.30 1.55
N GLU A 402 21.04 10.37 0.88
CA GLU A 402 20.86 10.37 -0.58
C GLU A 402 22.18 10.27 -1.33
N LEU A 403 23.26 10.88 -0.82
CA LEU A 403 24.58 10.77 -1.43
C LEU A 403 25.06 9.31 -1.54
N ILE A 404 24.76 8.47 -0.54
CA ILE A 404 25.06 7.03 -0.56
C ILE A 404 24.23 6.32 -1.64
N ARG A 405 22.94 6.65 -1.74
CA ARG A 405 22.05 6.11 -2.79
C ARG A 405 22.53 6.48 -4.19
N ILE A 406 22.98 7.73 -4.39
CA ILE A 406 23.56 8.22 -5.64
C ILE A 406 24.87 7.51 -5.97
N ALA A 407 25.72 7.28 -4.96
CA ALA A 407 26.98 6.57 -5.10
C ALA A 407 26.82 5.08 -5.46
N ARG A 408 25.64 4.49 -5.20
CA ARG A 408 25.32 3.08 -5.51
C ARG A 408 25.46 2.74 -7.00
N TYR A 409 24.98 3.63 -7.86
CA TYR A 409 24.91 3.37 -9.30
C TYR A 409 26.23 3.73 -9.95
N PRO A 410 26.62 3.15 -11.09
CA PRO A 410 27.85 3.51 -11.81
C PRO A 410 27.69 4.69 -12.78
N LYS A 411 26.46 5.19 -12.96
CA LYS A 411 26.13 6.34 -13.81
C LYS A 411 25.42 7.42 -13.00
N ALA A 412 25.50 8.66 -13.46
CA ALA A 412 24.74 9.78 -12.90
C ALA A 412 23.45 9.95 -13.71
N TYR A 413 22.30 9.78 -13.07
CA TYR A 413 20.99 9.99 -13.70
C TYR A 413 20.45 11.35 -13.28
N LYS A 414 19.93 12.13 -14.23
CA LYS A 414 19.42 13.48 -13.95
C LYS A 414 18.31 13.45 -12.89
N GLU A 415 17.51 12.39 -12.92
CA GLU A 415 16.39 12.11 -12.04
C GLU A 415 16.84 12.00 -10.58
N ASP A 416 18.03 11.46 -10.31
CA ASP A 416 18.57 11.34 -8.95
C ASP A 416 18.92 12.70 -8.34
N TYR A 417 19.23 13.70 -9.17
CA TYR A 417 19.67 15.02 -8.74
C TYR A 417 18.57 16.10 -8.81
N LYS A 418 17.47 15.85 -9.53
CA LYS A 418 16.36 16.82 -9.69
C LYS A 418 15.84 17.33 -8.34
N ASP A 419 15.69 16.40 -7.39
CA ASP A 419 15.11 16.66 -6.06
C ASP A 419 16.14 16.56 -4.95
N TYR A 420 17.43 16.44 -5.28
CA TYR A 420 18.52 16.30 -4.31
C TYR A 420 19.03 17.67 -3.88
N ASP A 421 19.14 17.87 -2.58
CA ASP A 421 19.77 19.04 -1.98
C ASP A 421 20.95 18.60 -1.12
N ALA A 422 22.18 18.94 -1.55
CA ALA A 422 23.40 18.44 -0.92
C ALA A 422 23.61 18.97 0.49
N ASP A 423 23.19 20.21 0.78
CA ASP A 423 23.36 20.81 2.10
C ASP A 423 22.36 20.24 3.10
N LEU A 424 21.12 20.00 2.67
CA LEU A 424 20.13 19.29 3.47
C LEU A 424 20.55 17.83 3.72
N ASP A 425 21.00 17.12 2.68
CA ASP A 425 21.47 15.74 2.81
C ASP A 425 22.71 15.65 3.72
N ARG A 426 23.61 16.64 3.69
CA ARG A 426 24.74 16.75 4.62
C ARG A 426 24.28 16.79 6.08
N LYS A 427 23.24 17.59 6.40
CA LYS A 427 22.66 17.65 7.75
C LYS A 427 22.07 16.31 8.17
N VAL A 428 21.34 15.65 7.27
CA VAL A 428 20.80 14.31 7.51
C VAL A 428 21.93 13.31 7.75
N ALA A 429 22.96 13.30 6.91
CA ALA A 429 24.09 12.40 7.02
C ALA A 429 24.79 12.51 8.37
N LYS A 430 25.09 13.72 8.87
CA LYS A 430 25.69 13.92 10.20
C LYS A 430 24.91 13.15 11.27
N ARG A 431 23.59 13.33 11.30
CA ARG A 431 22.74 12.63 12.28
C ARG A 431 22.71 11.12 12.08
N MET A 432 22.65 10.65 10.83
CA MET A 432 22.64 9.21 10.52
C MET A 432 23.95 8.52 10.93
N PHE A 433 25.10 9.17 10.75
CA PHE A 433 26.39 8.65 11.19
C PHE A 433 26.49 8.52 12.71
N GLN A 434 25.97 9.49 13.46
CA GLN A 434 25.91 9.43 14.93
C GLN A 434 25.03 8.27 15.39
N ILE A 435 23.82 8.15 14.83
CA ILE A 435 22.88 7.07 15.17
C ILE A 435 23.50 5.69 14.95
N VAL A 436 24.17 5.47 13.81
CA VAL A 436 24.83 4.19 13.53
C VAL A 436 25.92 3.89 14.57
N ARG A 437 26.77 4.87 14.91
CA ARG A 437 27.84 4.69 15.91
C ARG A 437 27.30 4.40 17.31
N GLU A 438 26.21 5.05 17.69
CA GLU A 438 25.58 4.91 19.02
C GLU A 438 24.89 3.56 19.21
N ASN A 439 24.36 2.96 18.14
CA ASN A 439 23.41 1.85 18.24
C ASN A 439 23.91 0.52 17.65
N MET A 440 24.95 0.53 16.82
CA MET A 440 25.52 -0.70 16.27
C MET A 440 26.72 -1.19 17.08
N LYS A 441 26.92 -2.51 17.10
CA LYS A 441 28.12 -3.13 17.68
C LYS A 441 29.35 -2.75 16.88
N ALA A 442 30.50 -2.64 17.54
CA ALA A 442 31.76 -2.27 16.89
C ALA A 442 32.12 -3.18 15.70
N GLU A 443 31.87 -4.48 15.81
CA GLU A 443 32.09 -5.47 14.74
C GLU A 443 31.16 -5.34 13.53
N ASP A 444 30.04 -4.62 13.69
CA ASP A 444 29.04 -4.38 12.65
C ASP A 444 29.10 -2.95 12.10
N LEU A 445 29.99 -2.10 12.60
CA LEU A 445 30.20 -0.77 12.02
C LEU A 445 30.87 -0.89 10.64
N PRO A 446 30.41 -0.10 9.65
CA PRO A 446 31.14 0.06 8.39
C PRO A 446 32.60 0.44 8.63
N SER A 447 33.51 -0.12 7.84
CA SER A 447 34.97 0.11 7.96
C SER A 447 35.37 1.58 7.93
N VAL A 448 34.57 2.48 7.34
CA VAL A 448 34.79 3.93 7.36
C VAL A 448 34.93 4.47 8.79
N TYR A 449 34.25 3.89 9.77
CA TYR A 449 34.40 4.29 11.17
C TYR A 449 35.81 4.01 11.67
N THR A 450 36.27 2.77 11.55
CA THR A 450 37.54 2.31 12.13
C THR A 450 38.77 2.66 11.28
N GLU A 451 38.62 2.77 9.96
CA GLU A 451 39.72 3.00 9.02
C GLU A 451 39.89 4.48 8.62
N VAL A 452 38.86 5.31 8.81
CA VAL A 452 38.86 6.71 8.37
C VAL A 452 38.49 7.65 9.52
N ILE A 453 37.28 7.55 10.07
CA ILE A 453 36.75 8.51 11.05
C ILE A 453 37.59 8.51 12.34
N ASP A 454 37.86 7.33 12.91
CA ASP A 454 38.64 7.19 14.13
C ASP A 454 40.09 7.70 13.98
N PRO A 455 40.88 7.23 12.99
CA PRO A 455 42.28 7.64 12.88
C PRO A 455 42.48 9.06 12.31
N LEU A 456 41.63 9.51 11.37
CA LEU A 456 41.86 10.78 10.66
C LEU A 456 41.05 11.95 11.22
N TYR A 457 39.93 11.68 11.89
CA TYR A 457 39.02 12.70 12.44
C TYR A 457 38.83 12.55 13.96
N GLY A 458 39.66 11.74 14.63
CA GLY A 458 39.60 11.55 16.09
C GLY A 458 38.28 10.98 16.58
N GLY A 459 37.56 10.24 15.73
CA GLY A 459 36.24 9.70 16.02
C GLY A 459 35.07 10.67 15.75
N ASN A 460 35.33 11.90 15.33
CA ASN A 460 34.29 12.88 15.01
C ASN A 460 33.70 12.62 13.61
N SER A 461 32.50 12.03 13.58
CA SER A 461 31.80 11.76 12.32
C SER A 461 31.34 13.01 11.59
N ASP A 462 31.10 14.11 12.29
CA ASP A 462 30.58 15.33 11.66
C ASP A 462 31.65 15.99 10.79
N ASP A 463 32.89 16.02 11.26
CA ASP A 463 34.04 16.53 10.51
C ASP A 463 34.33 15.68 9.26
N TYR A 464 34.18 14.35 9.38
CA TYR A 464 34.27 13.45 8.23
C TYR A 464 33.15 13.71 7.21
N VAL A 465 31.91 13.89 7.67
CA VAL A 465 30.77 14.19 6.78
C VAL A 465 30.97 15.53 6.09
N ASP A 466 31.46 16.57 6.78
CA ASP A 466 31.78 17.84 6.12
C ASP A 466 32.84 17.65 5.03
N TRP A 467 33.93 16.95 5.34
CA TRP A 467 34.95 16.64 4.35
C TRP A 467 34.41 15.82 3.18
N LEU A 468 33.56 14.82 3.43
CA LEU A 468 32.94 13.97 2.42
C LEU A 468 32.15 14.80 1.39
N TYR A 469 31.29 15.71 1.86
CA TYR A 469 30.47 16.54 0.96
C TYR A 469 31.30 17.64 0.28
N ASP A 470 32.37 18.11 0.90
CA ASP A 470 33.26 19.10 0.27
C ASP A 470 34.16 18.48 -0.82
N ASN A 471 34.47 17.19 -0.72
CA ASN A 471 35.44 16.50 -1.59
C ASN A 471 34.83 15.48 -2.56
N SER A 472 33.55 15.11 -2.41
CA SER A 472 32.88 14.21 -3.36
C SER A 472 32.42 14.95 -4.62
N MET A 473 32.71 14.35 -5.77
CA MET A 473 32.20 14.76 -7.09
C MET A 473 30.75 14.33 -7.30
N LEU A 474 30.13 13.58 -6.38
CA LEU A 474 28.74 13.10 -6.51
C LEU A 474 27.72 14.02 -5.82
N THR A 475 28.15 15.19 -5.39
CA THR A 475 27.33 16.19 -4.69
C THR A 475 26.52 17.07 -5.64
N SER A 476 26.74 16.97 -6.95
CA SER A 476 25.94 17.64 -7.98
C SER A 476 26.00 16.86 -9.29
N LEU A 477 24.97 17.03 -10.13
CA LEU A 477 24.91 16.35 -11.43
C LEU A 477 26.10 16.72 -12.32
N GLU A 478 26.49 18.00 -12.34
CA GLU A 478 27.61 18.48 -13.16
C GLU A 478 28.92 17.79 -12.76
N LYS A 479 29.28 17.82 -11.48
CA LYS A 479 30.48 17.14 -10.96
C LYS A 479 30.43 15.63 -11.22
N ALA A 480 29.25 15.02 -11.06
CA ALA A 480 29.08 13.58 -11.25
C ALA A 480 29.22 13.17 -12.72
N GLN A 481 28.80 14.04 -13.66
CA GLN A 481 29.02 13.86 -15.09
C GLN A 481 30.49 14.04 -15.46
N GLN A 482 31.22 14.95 -14.80
CA GLN A 482 32.65 15.16 -15.04
C GLN A 482 33.50 13.94 -14.65
N ILE A 483 33.23 13.31 -13.50
CA ILE A 483 33.96 12.09 -13.08
C ILE A 483 33.52 10.84 -13.86
N GLY A 484 32.28 10.83 -14.38
CA GLY A 484 31.73 9.73 -15.17
C GLY A 484 31.67 8.41 -14.39
N GLU A 485 31.97 7.30 -15.07
CA GLU A 485 31.97 5.97 -14.45
C GLU A 485 33.22 5.70 -13.59
N ASN A 486 34.28 6.51 -13.72
CA ASN A 486 35.54 6.34 -12.98
C ASN A 486 35.48 6.94 -11.56
N ARG A 487 34.45 6.56 -10.80
CA ARG A 487 34.18 7.11 -9.47
C ARG A 487 34.57 6.21 -8.29
N LYS A 488 35.26 5.10 -8.53
CA LYS A 488 35.64 4.14 -7.46
C LYS A 488 36.46 4.77 -6.32
N ASP A 489 37.20 5.83 -6.64
CA ASP A 489 38.07 6.55 -5.71
C ASP A 489 37.38 7.77 -5.09
N ASP A 490 36.16 8.10 -5.53
CA ASP A 490 35.36 9.17 -4.94
C ASP A 490 35.03 8.83 -3.47
N PRO A 491 35.14 9.80 -2.54
CA PRO A 491 34.82 9.60 -1.13
C PRO A 491 33.44 8.96 -0.88
N ALA A 492 32.40 9.36 -1.63
CA ALA A 492 31.06 8.81 -1.47
C ALA A 492 30.94 7.38 -2.00
N ALA A 493 31.68 7.02 -3.06
CA ALA A 493 31.74 5.64 -3.55
C ALA A 493 32.47 4.72 -2.57
N ARG A 494 33.54 5.21 -1.92
CA ARG A 494 34.26 4.48 -0.87
C ARG A 494 33.39 4.27 0.37
N LEU A 495 32.65 5.30 0.79
CA LEU A 495 31.65 5.18 1.86
C LEU A 495 30.59 4.13 1.51
N MET A 496 30.01 4.22 0.30
CA MET A 496 29.00 3.28 -0.15
C MET A 496 29.52 1.83 -0.14
N LYS A 497 30.75 1.60 -0.61
CA LYS A 497 31.40 0.30 -0.53
C LYS A 497 31.50 -0.20 0.91
N SER A 498 32.00 0.64 1.81
CA SER A 498 32.16 0.32 3.24
C SER A 498 30.83 -0.07 3.90
N VAL A 499 29.75 0.67 3.64
CA VAL A 499 28.40 0.36 4.14
C VAL A 499 27.87 -0.94 3.53
N MET A 500 28.04 -1.13 2.23
CA MET A 500 27.51 -2.29 1.51
C MET A 500 28.20 -3.60 1.88
N GLU A 501 29.50 -3.59 2.19
CA GLU A 501 30.22 -4.79 2.63
C GLU A 501 29.61 -5.37 3.90
N VAL A 502 29.35 -4.53 4.90
CA VAL A 502 28.70 -4.96 6.15
C VAL A 502 27.25 -5.36 5.90
N TYR A 503 26.50 -4.55 5.12
CA TYR A 503 25.12 -4.88 4.77
C TYR A 503 25.01 -6.25 4.08
N MET A 504 25.91 -6.55 3.13
CA MET A 504 25.91 -7.80 2.39
C MET A 504 26.35 -8.99 3.23
N ARG A 505 27.26 -8.80 4.20
CA ARG A 505 27.60 -9.83 5.19
C ARG A 505 26.36 -10.28 5.98
N HIS A 506 25.56 -9.34 6.47
CA HIS A 506 24.31 -9.68 7.16
C HIS A 506 23.25 -10.24 6.19
N ASN A 507 23.15 -9.71 4.96
CA ASN A 507 22.21 -10.20 3.97
C ASN A 507 22.51 -11.65 3.51
N ALA A 508 23.78 -12.06 3.50
CA ALA A 508 24.17 -13.44 3.22
C ALA A 508 23.66 -14.42 4.28
N ALA A 509 23.72 -14.06 5.57
CA ALA A 509 23.18 -14.87 6.65
C ALA A 509 21.65 -15.07 6.51
N TYR A 510 20.93 -14.04 6.09
CA TYR A 510 19.52 -14.15 5.72
C TYR A 510 19.28 -15.10 4.55
N ALA A 511 20.06 -14.97 3.48
CA ALA A 511 19.91 -15.80 2.28
C ALA A 511 20.14 -17.29 2.57
N GLU A 512 20.98 -17.62 3.56
CA GLU A 512 21.21 -19.00 4.01
C GLU A 512 20.03 -19.57 4.79
N LEU A 513 19.37 -18.75 5.61
CA LEU A 513 18.29 -19.17 6.50
C LEU A 513 16.89 -19.09 5.86
N ASN A 514 16.70 -18.22 4.88
CA ASN A 514 15.41 -17.97 4.23
C ASN A 514 14.76 -19.23 3.62
N PRO A 515 15.48 -20.15 2.94
CA PRO A 515 14.84 -21.34 2.37
C PRO A 515 14.25 -22.25 3.45
N LEU A 516 14.90 -22.35 4.61
CA LEU A 516 14.40 -23.11 5.77
C LEU A 516 13.15 -22.45 6.36
N TYR A 517 13.20 -21.12 6.53
CA TYR A 517 12.04 -20.36 7.00
C TYR A 517 10.85 -20.50 6.05
N ALA A 518 11.06 -20.30 4.75
CA ALA A 518 10.01 -20.33 3.75
C ALA A 518 9.32 -21.70 3.69
N ASP A 519 10.08 -22.79 3.79
CA ASP A 519 9.51 -24.15 3.80
C ASP A 519 8.74 -24.45 5.09
N ALA A 520 9.29 -24.05 6.26
CA ALA A 520 8.61 -24.20 7.54
C ALA A 520 7.31 -23.37 7.60
N HIS A 521 7.35 -22.12 7.14
CA HIS A 521 6.18 -21.26 7.04
C HIS A 521 5.13 -21.80 6.07
N ARG A 522 5.54 -22.32 4.91
CA ARG A 522 4.65 -23.02 3.96
C ARG A 522 3.93 -24.19 4.63
N LEU A 523 4.65 -25.02 5.39
CA LEU A 523 4.07 -26.16 6.11
C LEU A 523 3.13 -25.70 7.23
N TYR A 524 3.47 -24.62 7.94
CA TYR A 524 2.59 -24.02 8.94
C TYR A 524 1.25 -23.58 8.33
N VAL A 525 1.28 -22.81 7.24
CA VAL A 525 0.07 -22.37 6.54
C VAL A 525 -0.74 -23.55 6.01
N ALA A 526 -0.09 -24.53 5.37
CA ALA A 526 -0.77 -25.74 4.88
C ALA A 526 -1.41 -26.56 6.01
N GLY A 527 -0.74 -26.68 7.14
CA GLY A 527 -1.24 -27.42 8.29
C GLY A 527 -2.40 -26.70 8.97
N LEU A 528 -2.38 -25.37 9.09
CA LEU A 528 -3.54 -24.58 9.53
C LEU A 528 -4.76 -24.84 8.64
N MET A 529 -4.57 -24.82 7.32
CA MET A 529 -5.64 -25.09 6.36
C MET A 529 -6.20 -26.51 6.50
N ARG A 530 -5.34 -27.51 6.75
CA ARG A 530 -5.74 -28.89 6.97
C ARG A 530 -6.41 -29.12 8.32
N MET A 531 -5.98 -28.41 9.36
CA MET A 531 -6.56 -28.45 10.71
C MET A 531 -8.00 -27.91 10.70
N GLN A 532 -8.31 -26.95 9.84
CA GLN A 532 -9.63 -26.31 9.74
C GLN A 532 -10.14 -26.31 8.28
N PRO A 533 -10.52 -27.47 7.73
CA PRO A 533 -10.87 -27.59 6.30
C PRO A 533 -12.18 -26.87 5.93
N GLU A 534 -13.07 -26.67 6.91
CA GLU A 534 -14.36 -25.97 6.73
C GLU A 534 -14.23 -24.44 6.82
N LYS A 535 -13.07 -23.92 7.26
CA LYS A 535 -12.84 -22.47 7.33
C LYS A 535 -12.63 -21.92 5.92
N ALA A 536 -13.26 -20.78 5.61
CA ALA A 536 -13.00 -20.05 4.39
C ALA A 536 -11.64 -19.35 4.49
N TRP A 537 -10.59 -19.99 3.94
CA TRP A 537 -9.24 -19.45 3.96
C TRP A 537 -9.01 -18.41 2.87
N TYR A 538 -8.25 -17.38 3.19
CA TYR A 538 -7.79 -16.36 2.25
C TYR A 538 -6.28 -16.17 2.41
N SER A 539 -5.56 -15.99 1.31
CA SER A 539 -4.12 -15.84 1.32
C SER A 539 -3.72 -14.43 1.77
N ASP A 540 -2.51 -14.29 2.32
CA ASP A 540 -1.89 -12.98 2.48
C ASP A 540 -1.89 -12.18 1.17
N ALA A 541 -2.03 -10.87 1.28
CA ALA A 541 -1.89 -9.96 0.16
C ALA A 541 -0.48 -10.03 -0.44
N ASN A 542 -0.40 -9.90 -1.76
CA ASN A 542 0.83 -10.05 -2.54
C ASN A 542 0.79 -9.20 -3.82
N PHE A 543 0.12 -8.05 -3.75
CA PHE A 543 -0.07 -7.08 -4.84
C PHE A 543 -0.74 -7.66 -6.10
N THR A 544 -1.71 -8.54 -5.88
CA THR A 544 -2.59 -9.09 -6.91
C THR A 544 -4.02 -8.62 -6.68
N ILE A 545 -4.88 -8.69 -7.70
CA ILE A 545 -6.27 -8.23 -7.56
C ILE A 545 -7.03 -9.09 -6.54
N ARG A 546 -7.65 -8.44 -5.56
CA ARG A 546 -8.49 -9.05 -4.51
C ARG A 546 -9.82 -8.34 -4.41
N LEU A 547 -10.79 -9.02 -3.78
CA LEU A 547 -12.05 -8.44 -3.37
C LEU A 547 -12.22 -8.52 -1.85
N THR A 548 -12.72 -7.46 -1.24
CA THR A 548 -13.20 -7.44 0.15
C THR A 548 -14.61 -6.84 0.18
N TYR A 549 -15.45 -7.24 1.13
CA TYR A 549 -16.85 -6.84 1.19
C TYR A 549 -17.38 -6.78 2.63
N GLY A 550 -18.40 -5.97 2.83
CA GLY A 550 -18.93 -5.65 4.16
C GLY A 550 -20.03 -4.59 4.07
N ASN A 551 -20.10 -3.72 5.07
CA ASN A 551 -21.12 -2.70 5.24
C ASN A 551 -20.51 -1.36 5.70
N VAL A 552 -21.25 -0.28 5.44
CA VAL A 552 -20.97 1.06 5.99
C VAL A 552 -21.34 1.08 7.46
N LEU A 553 -20.38 1.25 8.37
CA LEU A 553 -20.60 1.11 9.82
C LEU A 553 -19.79 2.13 10.65
N PRO A 554 -20.34 2.65 11.76
CA PRO A 554 -19.58 3.39 12.76
C PRO A 554 -18.66 2.43 13.53
N TYR A 555 -17.87 2.96 14.46
CA TYR A 555 -17.14 2.17 15.46
C TYR A 555 -16.89 2.96 16.74
N SER A 556 -16.51 2.27 17.81
CA SER A 556 -16.20 2.88 19.11
C SER A 556 -14.71 2.65 19.45
N PRO A 557 -13.84 3.67 19.37
CA PRO A 557 -12.40 3.51 19.59
C PRO A 557 -12.02 3.31 21.07
N ALA A 558 -12.91 3.74 21.98
CA ALA A 558 -12.72 3.70 23.43
C ALA A 558 -14.08 3.78 24.14
N ASP A 559 -14.08 3.55 25.45
CA ASP A 559 -15.26 3.71 26.30
C ASP A 559 -15.87 5.11 26.16
N ALA A 560 -17.20 5.16 26.11
CA ALA A 560 -18.02 6.37 25.92
C ALA A 560 -17.76 7.20 24.64
N ILE A 561 -16.94 6.71 23.69
CA ILE A 561 -16.68 7.40 22.43
C ILE A 561 -17.22 6.56 21.28
N THR A 562 -18.09 7.16 20.46
CA THR A 562 -18.55 6.57 19.20
C THR A 562 -18.21 7.50 18.06
N TYR A 563 -17.47 6.99 17.08
CA TYR A 563 -17.25 7.69 15.83
C TYR A 563 -18.31 7.29 14.81
N ASN A 564 -18.98 8.31 14.29
CA ASN A 564 -19.96 8.16 13.22
C ASN A 564 -19.31 7.64 11.92
N HIS A 565 -20.10 7.06 11.04
CA HIS A 565 -19.65 6.46 9.78
C HIS A 565 -19.37 7.48 8.67
N TYR A 566 -19.64 8.77 8.85
CA TYR A 566 -19.37 9.81 7.86
C TYR A 566 -18.87 11.12 8.48
N THR A 567 -18.16 11.90 7.68
CA THR A 567 -17.73 13.28 7.96
C THR A 567 -18.31 14.26 6.95
N THR A 568 -18.24 15.55 7.26
CA THR A 568 -18.83 16.62 6.44
C THR A 568 -17.90 17.80 6.27
N LEU A 569 -18.18 18.67 5.31
CA LEU A 569 -17.39 19.89 5.06
C LEU A 569 -17.31 20.81 6.30
N ASP A 570 -18.33 20.80 7.17
CA ASP A 570 -18.29 21.49 8.48
C ASP A 570 -17.02 21.15 9.27
N GLY A 571 -16.55 19.90 9.20
CA GLY A 571 -15.35 19.44 9.90
C GLY A 571 -14.03 19.89 9.26
N VAL A 572 -14.01 20.15 7.95
CA VAL A 572 -12.88 20.83 7.30
C VAL A 572 -12.74 22.24 7.86
N ILE A 573 -13.85 22.99 7.91
CA ILE A 573 -13.87 24.37 8.41
C ILE A 573 -13.52 24.43 9.89
N ALA A 574 -13.99 23.47 10.69
CA ALA A 574 -13.65 23.40 12.11
C ALA A 574 -12.17 23.07 12.38
N LYS A 575 -11.47 22.45 11.43
CA LYS A 575 -10.06 22.08 11.53
C LYS A 575 -9.10 23.11 10.94
N GLU A 576 -9.58 24.19 10.31
CA GLU A 576 -8.69 25.22 9.75
C GLU A 576 -7.78 25.80 10.84
N ASP A 577 -6.46 25.76 10.62
CA ASP A 577 -5.47 26.24 11.58
C ASP A 577 -4.33 26.99 10.86
N LYS A 578 -4.27 28.30 11.10
CA LYS A 578 -3.25 29.20 10.53
C LYS A 578 -1.87 29.03 11.17
N SER A 579 -1.78 28.38 12.34
CA SER A 579 -0.51 28.06 12.98
C SER A 579 0.14 26.80 12.41
N ASN A 580 -0.63 25.96 11.70
CA ASN A 580 -0.14 24.81 10.94
C ASN A 580 -0.62 24.86 9.48
N PRO A 581 -0.11 25.84 8.70
CA PRO A 581 -0.58 26.08 7.34
C PRO A 581 -0.19 24.98 6.34
N LEU A 582 0.80 24.14 6.67
CA LEU A 582 1.19 23.00 5.82
C LEU A 582 0.14 21.89 5.80
N GLU A 583 -0.65 21.75 6.87
CA GLU A 583 -1.60 20.65 7.01
C GLU A 583 -3.06 21.12 7.02
N PHE A 584 -3.35 22.27 7.64
CA PHE A 584 -4.72 22.70 7.96
C PHE A 584 -5.11 24.01 7.27
N THR A 585 -4.53 24.30 6.11
CA THR A 585 -4.99 25.38 5.24
C THR A 585 -6.28 24.98 4.52
N VAL A 586 -7.25 25.90 4.46
CA VAL A 586 -8.47 25.75 3.67
C VAL A 586 -8.51 26.83 2.58
N GLU A 587 -8.74 26.42 1.34
CA GLU A 587 -8.84 27.31 0.17
C GLU A 587 -10.01 28.29 0.29
N GLU A 588 -9.79 29.55 -0.10
CA GLU A 588 -10.82 30.59 -0.04
C GLU A 588 -12.05 30.24 -0.87
N LYS A 589 -11.86 29.68 -2.07
CA LYS A 589 -12.99 29.21 -2.91
C LYS A 589 -13.83 28.13 -2.19
N LEU A 590 -13.19 27.24 -1.43
CA LEU A 590 -13.91 26.21 -0.66
C LEU A 590 -14.70 26.84 0.50
N LYS A 591 -14.14 27.86 1.17
CA LYS A 591 -14.84 28.64 2.20
C LYS A 591 -16.04 29.38 1.64
N GLU A 592 -15.91 29.98 0.46
CA GLU A 592 -17.04 30.65 -0.21
C GLU A 592 -18.18 29.67 -0.52
N LEU A 593 -17.87 28.51 -1.09
CA LEU A 593 -18.86 27.47 -1.38
C LEU A 593 -19.52 26.97 -0.09
N TYR A 594 -18.74 26.82 0.99
CA TYR A 594 -19.25 26.46 2.31
C TYR A 594 -20.22 27.51 2.86
N GLN A 595 -19.85 28.79 2.86
CA GLN A 595 -20.66 29.88 3.39
C GLN A 595 -21.98 30.05 2.62
N LYS A 596 -21.93 29.91 1.29
CA LYS A 596 -23.13 29.97 0.41
C LYS A 596 -23.96 28.69 0.44
N LYS A 597 -23.44 27.60 1.02
CA LYS A 597 -23.99 26.24 0.93
C LYS A 597 -24.27 25.82 -0.52
N ASP A 598 -23.42 26.23 -1.46
CA ASP A 598 -23.58 25.92 -2.89
C ASP A 598 -23.09 24.49 -3.21
N TYR A 599 -23.76 23.51 -2.61
CA TYR A 599 -23.42 22.08 -2.75
C TYR A 599 -24.20 21.39 -3.87
N GLY A 600 -25.25 22.03 -4.39
CA GLY A 600 -26.10 21.47 -5.44
C GLY A 600 -26.59 20.05 -5.14
N ARG A 601 -26.47 19.16 -6.14
CA ARG A 601 -26.91 17.76 -6.07
C ARG A 601 -26.03 16.84 -5.19
N TYR A 602 -24.92 17.35 -4.67
CA TYR A 602 -23.95 16.58 -3.88
C TYR A 602 -24.27 16.59 -2.38
N ALA A 603 -25.14 17.50 -1.95
CA ALA A 603 -25.57 17.58 -0.56
C ALA A 603 -26.30 16.31 -0.09
N MET A 604 -26.09 15.96 1.17
CA MET A 604 -26.93 15.02 1.89
C MET A 604 -28.34 15.59 2.07
N LYS A 605 -29.31 14.72 2.40
CA LYS A 605 -30.72 15.11 2.65
C LYS A 605 -30.87 16.19 3.76
N ASN A 606 -29.92 16.26 4.69
CA ASN A 606 -29.89 17.26 5.78
C ASN A 606 -29.21 18.59 5.36
N GLY A 607 -28.85 18.77 4.09
CA GLY A 607 -28.23 19.98 3.56
C GLY A 607 -26.73 20.11 3.83
N LYS A 608 -26.07 19.10 4.41
CA LYS A 608 -24.61 19.07 4.60
C LYS A 608 -23.90 18.43 3.41
N LEU A 609 -22.67 18.85 3.13
CA LEU A 609 -21.82 18.18 2.14
C LEU A 609 -21.01 17.06 2.84
N PRO A 610 -21.13 15.80 2.41
CA PRO A 610 -20.32 14.70 2.94
C PRO A 610 -18.88 14.81 2.41
N VAL A 611 -17.90 14.33 3.19
CA VAL A 611 -16.47 14.36 2.80
C VAL A 611 -15.89 12.95 2.73
N GLY A 612 -15.90 12.24 3.85
CA GLY A 612 -15.46 10.83 3.89
C GLY A 612 -16.47 9.95 4.63
N PHE A 613 -16.31 8.64 4.50
CA PHE A 613 -17.11 7.65 5.20
C PHE A 613 -16.31 6.38 5.53
N LEU A 614 -16.89 5.56 6.41
CA LEU A 614 -16.32 4.30 6.88
C LEU A 614 -17.08 3.10 6.35
N CYS A 615 -16.34 2.03 6.09
CA CYS A 615 -16.89 0.69 5.89
C CYS A 615 -15.96 -0.36 6.53
N ASN A 616 -16.50 -1.49 6.97
CA ASN A 616 -15.71 -2.54 7.62
C ASN A 616 -15.03 -3.48 6.60
N LEU A 617 -14.40 -2.89 5.59
CA LEU A 617 -13.68 -3.61 4.54
C LEU A 617 -12.23 -3.88 4.96
N ASP A 618 -11.72 -5.05 4.62
CA ASP A 618 -10.33 -5.48 4.90
C ASP A 618 -9.39 -4.96 3.81
N ILE A 619 -8.65 -3.90 4.13
CA ILE A 619 -7.71 -3.23 3.24
C ILE A 619 -6.32 -3.13 3.86
N THR A 620 -5.31 -2.94 3.01
CA THR A 620 -3.94 -2.58 3.40
C THR A 620 -3.34 -1.63 2.35
N GLY A 621 -2.08 -1.22 2.53
CA GLY A 621 -1.35 -0.45 1.52
C GLY A 621 -1.42 -1.13 0.16
N GLY A 622 -1.68 -0.37 -0.92
CA GLY A 622 -2.00 -0.92 -2.25
C GLY A 622 -3.49 -0.87 -2.60
N ASN A 623 -4.38 -0.90 -1.60
CA ASN A 623 -5.80 -0.58 -1.81
C ASN A 623 -6.06 0.92 -1.99
N SER A 624 -5.07 1.78 -1.78
CA SER A 624 -5.20 3.20 -2.08
C SER A 624 -5.67 3.42 -3.52
N GLY A 625 -6.74 4.20 -3.67
CA GLY A 625 -7.40 4.49 -4.92
C GLY A 625 -8.23 3.32 -5.42
N SER A 626 -8.66 2.40 -4.55
CA SER A 626 -9.62 1.36 -4.95
C SER A 626 -11.04 1.91 -4.93
N PRO A 627 -11.91 1.49 -5.86
CA PRO A 627 -13.30 1.89 -5.83
C PRO A 627 -14.04 1.20 -4.69
N VAL A 628 -14.73 2.00 -3.88
CA VAL A 628 -15.77 1.49 -2.98
C VAL A 628 -17.07 1.44 -3.76
N LEU A 629 -17.60 0.24 -3.92
CA LEU A 629 -18.74 -0.08 -4.76
C LEU A 629 -19.96 -0.44 -3.91
N ASP A 630 -21.14 0.03 -4.33
CA ASP A 630 -22.40 -0.36 -3.70
C ASP A 630 -22.85 -1.77 -4.10
N SER A 631 -24.01 -2.20 -3.56
CA SER A 631 -24.62 -3.51 -3.85
C SER A 631 -24.84 -3.85 -5.33
N ARG A 632 -24.72 -2.89 -6.24
CA ARG A 632 -24.92 -3.04 -7.69
C ARG A 632 -23.64 -2.75 -8.49
N GLY A 633 -22.48 -2.62 -7.84
CA GLY A 633 -21.22 -2.38 -8.51
C GLY A 633 -21.05 -0.93 -8.99
N ARG A 634 -21.72 0.03 -8.35
CA ARG A 634 -21.61 1.46 -8.69
C ARG A 634 -20.70 2.17 -7.70
N LEU A 635 -19.87 3.08 -8.20
CA LEU A 635 -18.91 3.84 -7.40
C LEU A 635 -19.63 4.76 -6.41
N ILE A 636 -19.32 4.59 -5.12
CA ILE A 636 -19.82 5.41 -4.00
C ILE A 636 -18.68 6.12 -3.25
N GLY A 637 -17.43 5.71 -3.45
CA GLY A 637 -16.26 6.39 -2.90
C GLY A 637 -14.95 5.77 -3.36
N LEU A 638 -13.83 6.33 -2.92
CA LEU A 638 -12.50 5.79 -3.16
C LEU A 638 -11.84 5.50 -1.81
N ALA A 639 -11.37 4.27 -1.62
CA ALA A 639 -10.61 3.90 -0.44
C ALA A 639 -9.25 4.61 -0.44
N PHE A 640 -8.84 5.17 0.70
CA PHE A 640 -7.57 5.87 0.78
C PHE A 640 -6.80 5.65 2.08
N ASP A 641 -7.43 5.15 3.13
CA ASP A 641 -6.74 4.94 4.41
C ASP A 641 -7.46 3.92 5.31
N GLY A 642 -6.78 3.45 6.36
CA GLY A 642 -7.37 2.70 7.48
C GLY A 642 -7.43 3.55 8.75
N ASN A 643 -8.13 3.08 9.79
CA ASN A 643 -8.20 3.79 11.07
C ASN A 643 -7.14 3.32 12.09
N TRP A 644 -6.76 4.25 12.96
CA TRP A 644 -5.67 4.13 13.90
C TRP A 644 -5.80 2.96 14.88
N GLU A 645 -7.00 2.70 15.39
CA GLU A 645 -7.24 1.67 16.40
C GLU A 645 -7.06 0.24 15.88
N ALA A 646 -7.05 0.05 14.56
CA ALA A 646 -6.93 -1.25 13.90
C ALA A 646 -5.66 -1.38 13.07
N MET A 647 -4.59 -0.65 13.43
CA MET A 647 -3.30 -0.71 12.75
C MET A 647 -2.56 -2.06 12.90
N SER A 648 -3.08 -2.99 13.70
CA SER A 648 -2.69 -4.42 13.67
C SER A 648 -3.21 -5.14 12.43
N GLY A 649 -4.03 -4.48 11.61
CA GLY A 649 -4.78 -5.00 10.49
C GLY A 649 -3.97 -5.61 9.35
N ASP A 650 -2.63 -5.66 9.39
CA ASP A 650 -1.84 -6.51 8.48
C ASP A 650 -1.50 -7.88 9.11
N VAL A 651 -1.51 -7.98 10.43
CA VAL A 651 -1.15 -9.18 11.22
C VAL A 651 -2.39 -9.90 11.74
N ALA A 652 -3.38 -9.15 12.23
CA ALA A 652 -4.66 -9.67 12.70
C ALA A 652 -5.79 -8.66 12.45
N PHE A 653 -6.88 -9.13 11.84
CA PHE A 653 -8.05 -8.32 11.58
C PHE A 653 -8.88 -8.16 12.85
N GLU A 654 -9.46 -6.97 13.04
CA GLU A 654 -10.26 -6.62 14.22
C GLU A 654 -11.68 -6.22 13.80
N PRO A 655 -12.66 -7.13 13.77
CA PRO A 655 -13.99 -6.86 13.21
C PRO A 655 -14.69 -5.63 13.82
N GLU A 656 -14.54 -5.45 15.12
CA GLU A 656 -15.19 -4.36 15.86
C GLU A 656 -14.53 -2.99 15.63
N LEU A 657 -13.24 -2.95 15.23
CA LEU A 657 -12.44 -1.74 15.17
C LEU A 657 -11.99 -1.36 13.76
N GLN A 658 -11.72 -2.34 12.90
CA GLN A 658 -11.11 -2.10 11.60
C GLN A 658 -12.11 -1.50 10.63
N ARG A 659 -11.73 -0.35 10.06
CA ARG A 659 -12.52 0.39 9.08
C ARG A 659 -11.62 0.89 7.97
N CYS A 660 -12.08 0.66 6.74
CA CYS A 660 -11.63 1.37 5.56
C CYS A 660 -12.22 2.79 5.60
N ILE A 661 -11.35 3.79 5.42
CA ILE A 661 -11.69 5.19 5.23
C ILE A 661 -11.73 5.46 3.73
N ALA A 662 -12.87 5.98 3.27
CA ALA A 662 -13.10 6.31 1.87
C ALA A 662 -13.54 7.75 1.70
N VAL A 663 -13.10 8.41 0.62
CA VAL A 663 -13.63 9.72 0.23
C VAL A 663 -14.99 9.49 -0.43
N ASP A 664 -15.99 10.28 -0.05
CA ASP A 664 -17.34 10.18 -0.62
C ASP A 664 -17.31 10.67 -2.07
N ILE A 665 -17.85 9.88 -3.00
CA ILE A 665 -17.84 10.25 -4.42
C ILE A 665 -18.58 11.57 -4.69
N ARG A 666 -19.53 11.94 -3.82
CA ARG A 666 -20.20 13.24 -3.90
C ARG A 666 -19.25 14.40 -3.59
N TYR A 667 -18.27 14.21 -2.69
CA TYR A 667 -17.25 15.21 -2.41
C TYR A 667 -16.28 15.35 -3.59
N VAL A 668 -15.83 14.23 -4.16
CA VAL A 668 -14.99 14.22 -5.36
C VAL A 668 -15.65 15.02 -6.48
N LEU A 669 -16.91 14.69 -6.83
CA LEU A 669 -17.64 15.38 -7.88
C LEU A 669 -18.00 16.82 -7.53
N PHE A 670 -18.24 17.14 -6.26
CA PHE A 670 -18.38 18.53 -5.82
C PHE A 670 -17.09 19.32 -6.06
N VAL A 671 -15.92 18.75 -5.77
CA VAL A 671 -14.64 19.44 -6.01
C VAL A 671 -14.42 19.64 -7.51
N VAL A 672 -14.67 18.63 -8.34
CA VAL A 672 -14.53 18.76 -9.81
C VAL A 672 -15.50 19.79 -10.39
N ASP A 673 -16.77 19.77 -9.97
CA ASP A 673 -17.84 20.60 -10.53
C ASP A 673 -17.83 22.03 -9.94
N LYS A 674 -17.92 22.15 -8.61
CA LYS A 674 -18.11 23.45 -7.94
C LYS A 674 -16.81 24.16 -7.60
N PHE A 675 -15.79 23.42 -7.17
CA PHE A 675 -14.50 24.01 -6.82
C PHE A 675 -13.62 24.24 -8.05
N ALA A 676 -13.56 23.30 -8.98
CA ALA A 676 -12.70 23.41 -10.16
C ALA A 676 -13.40 23.94 -11.41
N ASP A 677 -14.74 23.89 -11.47
CA ASP A 677 -15.53 24.24 -12.66
C ASP A 677 -15.12 23.46 -13.92
N CYS A 678 -14.74 22.18 -13.75
CA CYS A 678 -14.19 21.36 -14.82
C CYS A 678 -15.27 20.52 -15.51
N GLN A 679 -16.04 21.14 -16.40
CA GLN A 679 -17.10 20.45 -17.16
C GLN A 679 -16.56 19.41 -18.15
N HIS A 680 -15.29 19.54 -18.58
CA HIS A 680 -14.62 18.55 -19.43
C HIS A 680 -14.71 17.14 -18.83
N ILE A 681 -14.39 17.00 -17.54
CA ILE A 681 -14.48 15.75 -16.79
C ILE A 681 -15.95 15.38 -16.55
N MET A 682 -16.79 16.32 -16.10
CA MET A 682 -18.18 16.03 -15.73
C MET A 682 -19.02 15.48 -16.89
N ASN A 683 -18.74 15.91 -18.12
CA ASN A 683 -19.48 15.51 -19.32
C ASN A 683 -19.21 14.05 -19.76
N GLU A 684 -18.17 13.41 -19.23
CA GLU A 684 -17.82 12.02 -19.57
C GLU A 684 -18.40 10.98 -18.60
N LEU A 685 -18.84 11.41 -17.42
CA LEU A 685 -19.21 10.50 -16.34
C LEU A 685 -20.62 9.93 -16.52
N THR A 686 -20.78 8.64 -16.25
CA THR A 686 -22.10 8.00 -16.16
C THR A 686 -22.64 8.10 -14.73
N ILE A 687 -23.43 9.14 -14.46
CA ILE A 687 -23.93 9.46 -13.11
C ILE A 687 -25.38 8.98 -12.93
N VAL A 688 -25.64 8.25 -11.84
CA VAL A 688 -26.97 7.74 -11.49
C VAL A 688 -27.46 8.29 -10.14
N GLN A 689 -28.73 8.71 -10.09
CA GLN A 689 -29.38 9.28 -8.91
C GLN A 689 -30.88 8.93 -8.93
N GLY A 690 -31.41 8.25 -7.89
CA GLY A 690 -32.82 7.82 -7.89
C GLY A 690 -33.18 6.63 -6.97
N LYS A 691 -34.47 6.55 -6.57
CA LYS A 691 -35.06 5.82 -5.43
C LYS A 691 -34.40 4.44 -5.13
N LYS A 692 -33.79 4.32 -3.93
CA LYS A 692 -33.65 3.03 -3.23
C LYS A 692 -35.03 2.37 -3.21
N ASN A 693 -35.30 1.42 -4.10
CA ASN A 693 -36.49 0.59 -4.00
C ASN A 693 -36.39 -0.12 -2.65
N LYS A 694 -37.16 0.37 -1.66
CA LYS A 694 -37.43 -0.34 -0.41
C LYS A 694 -37.93 -1.71 -0.81
N SER A 695 -37.07 -2.72 -0.70
CA SER A 695 -37.51 -4.11 -0.75
C SER A 695 -38.52 -4.24 0.37
N LYS A 696 -39.75 -4.62 0.02
CA LYS A 696 -40.72 -5.09 1.02
C LYS A 696 -40.02 -6.20 1.81
N LYS A 697 -40.10 -6.05 3.13
CA LYS A 697 -39.58 -6.98 4.15
C LYS A 697 -39.90 -8.42 3.83
#